data_AF-A0A812U370-F1
#
_entry.id   AF-A0A812U370-F1
#
_cell.length_a   1.000
_cell.length_b   1.000
_cell.length_c   1.000
_cell.angle_alpha   90.00
_cell.angle_beta   90.00
_cell.angle_gamma   90.00
#
_symmetry.space_group_name_H-M   'P 1'
#
loop_
_entity.id
_entity.type
_entity.pdbx_description
1 polymer ?
#
loop_
_entity_poly.entity_id
_entity_poly.type
_entity_poly.pdbx_seq_one_letter_code
_entity_poly.pdbx_strand_id
1 'polypeptide(L)'
;MNYGRMRLRPSTCFLLLEAAGVEEGSTLLDPMGGVGTIAIEAAVRLPGVRALTSDISWDATQAARLNSETASPHLALGSTLEVAQEDARALPQKTGSVDFVVTDVPFGNRNRLVWVNGLLPAFLSEMARVLRPGGRAALLMTRAHARQMQQLLGFQEETWAASVHEEAVEDSIEPVGEEQSAAATDPHSLKQLERAFRQLACHKVGVGGWPAAVLALERLTGDVSAQEAPPSPEAHVKGKGLKGKGKGAGKSAQGEPRECLLIESPLSCPSLRLVDYLMQRWPSHFPTESVSRRVMGRGRVWVQEEGHLRQAWWSEPVTMKTVVFLPDYPRRSPYEGQLTVLYQDDHVGVVFKEPGLRIFGGVRTLANLLAARRAPSLTSSGLRSALPAPVPVHFLEAELGGCFLVAKTAEAALALGRDIPQRRLRALLCGEQALRRLQEGNHGRDWQIHRVAPSVRFGKLSEASRWVVGPVSMFREECARTGLVLLGDAQYAGEDAPRIRRSQVFLFVDGFLATPQLQSECRRAGLISSVAQLVAMGTNKSAEWGTEIKALMGPEWKTKYIVVVTVALQIFMAYITRNWSICSFLVVVYVVGATANHSLFLAIHELAHGLGAKSMTANKIIGMVANLPIVFPYCITFKPYHMAHHRNQGVDGIDTDVPTTLEGYLITGTSMGYVDHMLRKAVFMFFQIFAYALRPIFIKPDLVPIDGWVVCNFAVCATFDYLILVTVGWEGVLYLLLSTFFAGSIHPTAGHFIAEHYVMEGTTETYSYYGPLNRLTYNVGYHN
;
A
#
# COMPACT_ATOMS: atom_id res chain seq x y z
N MET A 1 -10.31 -12.16 9.27
CA MET A 1 -9.45 -11.33 8.36
C MET A 1 -8.69 -10.22 9.12
N ASN A 2 -7.37 -10.35 9.31
CA ASN A 2 -6.50 -9.29 9.87
C ASN A 2 -5.95 -8.37 8.76
N TYR A 3 -6.74 -7.38 8.34
CA TYR A 3 -6.15 -6.16 7.79
C TYR A 3 -5.52 -5.42 8.96
N GLY A 4 -4.24 -5.03 8.85
CA GLY A 4 -3.60 -4.16 9.84
C GLY A 4 -4.38 -2.85 9.92
N ARG A 5 -5.33 -2.78 10.86
CA ARG A 5 -6.06 -1.56 11.16
C ARG A 5 -5.04 -0.53 11.58
N MET A 6 -5.17 0.71 11.09
CA MET A 6 -4.32 1.80 11.55
C MET A 6 -4.51 1.93 13.06
N ARG A 7 -3.40 1.86 13.80
CA ARG A 7 -3.37 1.95 15.25
C ARG A 7 -2.57 3.19 15.59
N LEU A 8 -3.03 3.99 16.54
CA LEU A 8 -2.16 4.99 17.14
C LEU A 8 -0.95 4.29 17.77
N ARG A 9 0.22 4.95 17.72
CA ARG A 9 1.38 4.44 18.44
C ARG A 9 1.12 4.61 19.95
N PRO A 10 1.49 3.64 20.79
CA PRO A 10 1.38 3.76 22.25
C PRO A 10 1.98 5.07 22.80
N SER A 11 3.09 5.53 22.23
CA SER A 11 3.71 6.82 22.59
C SER A 11 2.83 8.03 22.29
N THR A 12 2.01 7.99 21.23
CA THR A 12 1.05 9.04 20.91
C THR A 12 -0.15 8.98 21.84
N CYS A 13 -0.65 7.78 22.14
CA CYS A 13 -1.71 7.59 23.15
C CYS A 13 -1.27 8.15 24.51
N PHE A 14 -0.05 7.85 24.93
CA PHE A 14 0.52 8.39 26.17
C PHE A 14 0.50 9.92 26.20
N LEU A 15 0.96 10.58 25.13
CA LEU A 15 0.95 12.05 25.05
C LEU A 15 -0.48 12.64 25.06
N LEU A 16 -1.48 11.94 24.52
CA LEU A 16 -2.87 12.37 24.59
C LEU A 16 -3.45 12.25 26.00
N LEU A 17 -3.09 11.19 26.73
CA LEU A 17 -3.46 11.02 28.14
C LEU A 17 -2.83 12.12 29.01
N GLU A 18 -1.55 12.44 28.78
CA GLU A 18 -0.86 13.55 29.44
C GLU A 18 -1.50 14.90 29.10
N ALA A 19 -1.88 15.12 27.84
CA ALA A 19 -2.53 16.37 27.41
C ALA A 19 -3.92 16.57 28.05
N ALA A 20 -4.67 15.49 28.30
CA ALA A 20 -5.90 15.56 29.10
C ALA A 20 -5.63 15.67 30.60
N GLY A 21 -4.43 15.28 31.06
CA GLY A 21 -4.08 15.16 32.47
C GLY A 21 -4.86 14.06 33.16
N VAL A 22 -4.92 12.87 32.55
CA VAL A 22 -5.65 11.72 33.12
C VAL A 22 -4.97 11.24 34.40
N GLU A 23 -5.75 11.14 35.48
CA GLU A 23 -5.26 10.78 36.82
C GLU A 23 -5.56 9.30 37.14
N GLU A 24 -4.82 8.74 38.10
CA GLU A 24 -5.10 7.43 38.68
C GLU A 24 -6.52 7.38 39.28
N GLY A 25 -7.17 6.21 39.24
CA GLY A 25 -8.52 6.04 39.79
C GLY A 25 -9.65 6.68 38.98
N SER A 26 -9.34 7.37 37.86
CA SER A 26 -10.33 8.09 37.07
C SER A 26 -11.07 7.23 36.05
N THR A 27 -12.20 7.72 35.55
CA THR A 27 -12.98 7.10 34.46
C THR A 27 -12.65 7.79 33.14
N LEU A 28 -12.07 7.02 32.21
CA LEU A 28 -11.69 7.47 30.88
C LEU A 28 -12.62 6.87 29.83
N LEU A 29 -13.10 7.69 28.89
CA LEU A 29 -13.85 7.25 27.71
C LEU A 29 -13.13 7.62 26.41
N ASP A 30 -12.96 6.63 25.54
CA ASP A 30 -12.52 6.77 24.16
C ASP A 30 -13.67 6.35 23.22
N PRO A 31 -14.58 7.28 22.84
CA PRO A 31 -15.81 6.96 22.11
C PRO A 31 -15.62 6.72 20.60
N MET A 32 -14.38 6.84 20.10
CA MET A 32 -14.01 6.58 18.71
C MET A 32 -12.72 5.76 18.66
N GLY A 33 -12.62 4.77 19.55
CA GLY A 33 -11.34 4.17 19.92
C GLY A 33 -10.78 3.15 18.95
N GLY A 34 -11.50 2.81 17.88
CA GLY A 34 -11.01 1.92 16.84
C GLY A 34 -10.62 0.54 17.40
N VAL A 35 -9.31 0.29 17.50
CA VAL A 35 -8.75 -0.95 18.06
C VAL A 35 -8.40 -0.88 19.56
N GLY A 36 -8.82 0.18 20.25
CA GLY A 36 -8.76 0.33 21.70
C GLY A 36 -7.42 0.81 22.27
N THR A 37 -6.51 1.34 21.44
CA THR A 37 -5.12 1.60 21.88
C THR A 37 -5.01 2.68 22.96
N ILE A 38 -5.85 3.72 22.96
CA ILE A 38 -5.81 4.78 23.99
C ILE A 38 -6.26 4.22 25.34
N ALA A 39 -7.39 3.52 25.38
CA ALA A 39 -7.92 2.92 26.60
C ALA A 39 -6.99 1.82 27.16
N ILE A 40 -6.37 1.01 26.31
CA ILE A 40 -5.34 0.04 26.72
C ILE A 40 -4.15 0.76 27.35
N GLU A 41 -3.65 1.82 26.72
CA GLU A 41 -2.50 2.56 27.23
C GLU A 41 -2.77 3.15 28.62
N ALA A 42 -3.99 3.67 28.84
CA ALA A 42 -4.41 4.18 30.14
C ALA A 42 -4.47 3.05 31.18
N ALA A 43 -5.16 1.95 30.87
CA ALA A 43 -5.36 0.84 31.80
C ALA A 43 -4.05 0.11 32.16
N VAL A 44 -3.09 0.04 31.24
CA VAL A 44 -1.77 -0.57 31.52
C VAL A 44 -0.91 0.31 32.43
N ARG A 45 -1.09 1.63 32.41
CA ARG A 45 -0.17 2.57 33.09
C ARG A 45 -0.70 3.16 34.38
N LEU A 46 -2.00 3.45 34.44
CA LEU A 46 -2.60 4.23 35.51
C LEU A 46 -3.35 3.30 36.49
N PRO A 47 -2.84 3.11 37.72
CA PRO A 47 -3.55 2.36 38.75
C PRO A 47 -4.99 2.85 38.95
N GLY A 48 -5.91 1.92 39.16
CA GLY A 48 -7.31 2.21 39.46
C GLY A 48 -8.13 2.84 38.33
N VAL A 49 -7.57 3.12 37.14
CA VAL A 49 -8.31 3.77 36.06
C VAL A 49 -9.38 2.83 35.50
N ARG A 50 -10.58 3.35 35.25
CA ARG A 50 -11.65 2.65 34.53
C ARG A 50 -11.65 3.15 33.09
N ALA A 51 -11.02 2.40 32.18
CA ALA A 51 -10.90 2.76 30.79
C ALA A 51 -12.01 2.10 29.94
N LEU A 52 -12.79 2.92 29.25
CA LEU A 52 -13.84 2.50 28.32
C LEU A 52 -13.44 2.89 26.90
N THR A 53 -13.50 1.95 25.96
CA THR A 53 -13.34 2.24 24.54
C THR A 53 -14.55 1.76 23.76
N SER A 54 -15.06 2.61 22.87
CA SER A 54 -16.15 2.26 21.98
C SER A 54 -15.98 2.79 20.57
N ASP A 55 -16.66 2.14 19.62
CA ASP A 55 -16.67 2.52 18.20
C ASP A 55 -17.97 2.03 17.56
N ILE A 56 -18.46 2.74 16.53
CA ILE A 56 -19.66 2.34 15.79
C ILE A 56 -19.41 1.09 14.93
N SER A 57 -18.15 0.86 14.54
CA SER A 57 -17.73 -0.26 13.72
C SER A 57 -17.67 -1.54 14.54
N TRP A 58 -18.53 -2.51 14.21
CA TRP A 58 -18.48 -3.86 14.76
C TRP A 58 -17.08 -4.47 14.57
N ASP A 59 -16.50 -4.28 13.39
CA ASP A 59 -15.16 -4.73 13.10
C ASP A 59 -14.20 -4.15 14.14
N ALA A 60 -14.10 -2.81 14.24
CA ALA A 60 -13.20 -2.09 15.14
C ALA A 60 -13.23 -2.66 16.57
N THR A 61 -14.43 -2.77 17.13
CA THR A 61 -14.68 -3.27 18.48
C THR A 61 -14.27 -4.73 18.69
N GLN A 62 -14.39 -5.61 17.69
CA GLN A 62 -13.88 -6.99 17.82
C GLN A 62 -12.36 -7.05 17.99
N ALA A 63 -11.59 -6.20 17.31
CA ALA A 63 -10.14 -6.19 17.53
C ALA A 63 -9.77 -5.49 18.84
N ALA A 64 -10.52 -4.47 19.25
CA ALA A 64 -10.34 -3.88 20.57
C ALA A 64 -10.57 -4.90 21.69
N ARG A 65 -11.55 -5.81 21.55
CA ARG A 65 -11.76 -6.93 22.49
C ARG A 65 -10.57 -7.88 22.53
N LEU A 66 -10.09 -8.32 21.37
CA LEU A 66 -8.92 -9.21 21.30
C LEU A 66 -7.66 -8.56 21.90
N ASN A 67 -7.45 -7.27 21.63
CA ASN A 67 -6.34 -6.51 22.19
C ASN A 67 -6.49 -6.33 23.71
N SER A 68 -7.72 -6.09 24.20
CA SER A 68 -8.03 -5.98 25.63
C SER A 68 -7.78 -7.30 26.36
N GLU A 69 -8.22 -8.43 25.81
CA GLU A 69 -7.94 -9.77 26.35
C GLU A 69 -6.44 -10.03 26.44
N THR A 70 -5.69 -9.61 25.41
CA THR A 70 -4.22 -9.73 25.38
C THR A 70 -3.54 -8.82 26.40
N ALA A 71 -4.08 -7.61 26.63
CA ALA A 71 -3.55 -6.65 27.58
C ALA A 71 -3.94 -6.94 29.04
N SER A 72 -4.96 -7.76 29.28
CA SER A 72 -5.51 -8.09 30.61
C SER A 72 -4.45 -8.46 31.67
N PRO A 73 -3.41 -9.28 31.36
CA PRO A 73 -2.36 -9.61 32.34
C PRO A 73 -1.42 -8.45 32.68
N HIS A 74 -1.45 -7.37 31.88
CA HIS A 74 -0.54 -6.23 31.96
C HIS A 74 -1.23 -4.97 32.49
N LEU A 75 -2.48 -5.07 32.92
CA LEU A 75 -3.21 -3.94 33.48
C LEU A 75 -2.60 -3.48 34.81
N ALA A 76 -2.57 -2.17 35.03
CA ALA A 76 -2.14 -1.58 36.29
C ALA A 76 -3.08 -2.00 37.42
N LEU A 77 -2.57 -2.03 38.66
CA LEU A 77 -3.32 -2.52 39.81
C LEU A 77 -4.68 -1.81 39.95
N GLY A 78 -5.77 -2.57 39.97
CA GLY A 78 -7.12 -2.06 40.16
C GLY A 78 -7.73 -1.35 38.93
N SER A 79 -7.02 -1.29 37.81
CA SER A 79 -7.56 -0.74 36.57
C SER A 79 -8.50 -1.72 35.84
N THR A 80 -9.42 -1.19 35.03
CA THR A 80 -10.32 -1.99 34.20
C THR A 80 -10.35 -1.49 32.77
N LEU A 81 -10.64 -2.39 31.83
CA LEU A 81 -10.74 -2.10 30.41
C LEU A 81 -12.02 -2.70 29.82
N GLU A 82 -12.93 -1.83 29.37
CA GLU A 82 -14.24 -2.20 28.82
C GLU A 82 -14.33 -1.82 27.33
N VAL A 83 -14.89 -2.71 26.50
CA VAL A 83 -15.03 -2.51 25.05
C VAL A 83 -16.48 -2.65 24.61
N ALA A 84 -17.05 -1.60 24.02
CA ALA A 84 -18.45 -1.56 23.58
C ALA A 84 -18.60 -1.10 22.11
N GLN A 85 -19.69 -1.49 21.46
CA GLN A 85 -20.07 -0.97 20.14
C GLN A 85 -21.15 0.08 20.31
N GLU A 86 -20.81 1.35 20.11
CA GLU A 86 -21.64 2.50 20.47
C GLU A 86 -21.54 3.59 19.39
N ASP A 87 -22.57 4.43 19.30
CA ASP A 87 -22.55 5.63 18.46
C ASP A 87 -22.11 6.82 19.32
N ALA A 88 -21.01 7.48 18.97
CA ALA A 88 -20.50 8.64 19.71
C ALA A 88 -21.46 9.84 19.71
N ARG A 89 -22.52 9.81 18.90
CA ARG A 89 -23.62 10.80 18.89
C ARG A 89 -24.76 10.46 19.86
N ALA A 90 -24.74 9.29 20.48
CA ALA A 90 -25.74 8.84 21.45
C ALA A 90 -25.09 7.81 22.41
N LEU A 91 -24.32 8.32 23.37
CA LEU A 91 -23.51 7.54 24.28
C LEU A 91 -24.37 6.95 25.42
N PRO A 92 -24.30 5.65 25.74
CA PRO A 92 -25.10 5.05 26.81
C PRO A 92 -24.64 5.44 28.23
N GLN A 93 -23.47 6.08 28.36
CA GLN A 93 -22.93 6.56 29.63
C GLN A 93 -23.86 7.62 30.25
N LYS A 94 -23.97 7.60 31.57
CA LYS A 94 -24.83 8.53 32.31
C LYS A 94 -24.28 9.96 32.24
N THR A 95 -25.15 10.94 32.40
CA THR A 95 -24.75 12.35 32.46
C THR A 95 -23.75 12.56 33.61
N GLY A 96 -22.63 13.23 33.33
CA GLY A 96 -21.58 13.53 34.31
C GLY A 96 -20.87 12.32 34.90
N SER A 97 -20.83 11.18 34.20
CA SER A 97 -20.27 9.92 34.72
C SER A 97 -18.82 9.65 34.32
N VAL A 98 -18.24 10.46 33.44
CA VAL A 98 -16.87 10.30 32.92
C VAL A 98 -15.99 11.47 33.37
N ASP A 99 -14.77 11.17 33.82
CA ASP A 99 -13.79 12.18 34.24
C ASP A 99 -13.02 12.73 33.04
N PHE A 100 -12.67 11.85 32.09
CA PHE A 100 -11.85 12.18 30.93
C PHE A 100 -12.40 11.61 29.61
N VAL A 101 -12.37 12.41 28.53
CA VAL A 101 -12.63 11.94 27.16
C VAL A 101 -11.36 12.11 26.32
N VAL A 102 -10.72 11.01 25.93
CA VAL A 102 -9.50 11.06 25.11
C VAL A 102 -9.70 10.20 23.88
N THR A 103 -9.63 10.81 22.70
CA THR A 103 -9.97 10.09 21.48
C THR A 103 -9.28 10.64 20.24
N ASP A 104 -9.03 9.72 19.30
CA ASP A 104 -8.59 9.99 17.95
C ASP A 104 -9.80 10.24 17.07
N VAL A 105 -10.16 11.52 16.90
CA VAL A 105 -11.35 11.89 16.15
C VAL A 105 -11.14 11.49 14.69
N PRO A 106 -11.99 10.68 14.03
CA PRO A 106 -11.73 10.18 12.69
C PRO A 106 -11.34 11.26 11.66
N PHE A 107 -10.05 11.39 11.36
CA PHE A 107 -9.54 12.32 10.34
C PHE A 107 -8.72 11.63 9.25
N GLY A 108 -8.86 12.12 8.01
CA GLY A 108 -8.14 11.59 6.86
C GLY A 108 -8.96 11.60 5.56
N ASN A 109 -8.30 11.32 4.44
CA ASN A 109 -8.89 11.35 3.08
C ASN A 109 -10.10 10.43 2.84
N ARG A 110 -10.46 9.58 3.82
CA ARG A 110 -11.62 8.68 3.75
C ARG A 110 -12.92 9.29 4.29
N ASN A 111 -12.86 10.33 5.13
CA ASN A 111 -14.03 10.98 5.76
C ASN A 111 -14.08 12.49 5.49
N ARG A 112 -13.92 12.92 4.23
CA ARG A 112 -13.97 14.35 3.84
C ARG A 112 -15.36 15.01 3.97
N LEU A 113 -16.39 14.29 4.41
CA LEU A 113 -17.80 14.76 4.34
C LEU A 113 -18.63 14.52 5.59
N VAL A 114 -18.06 14.03 6.69
CA VAL A 114 -18.87 13.58 7.84
C VAL A 114 -18.88 14.58 9.00
N TRP A 115 -17.92 15.50 9.09
CA TRP A 115 -17.82 16.41 10.24
C TRP A 115 -18.61 17.72 10.11
N VAL A 116 -19.15 18.03 8.92
CA VAL A 116 -19.76 19.34 8.63
C VAL A 116 -21.30 19.30 8.56
N ASN A 117 -21.92 18.11 8.56
CA ASN A 117 -23.38 17.95 8.47
C ASN A 117 -23.96 17.32 9.75
N GLY A 118 -23.87 18.02 10.88
CA GLY A 118 -24.57 17.67 12.14
C GLY A 118 -23.83 16.70 13.08
N LEU A 119 -22.75 16.05 12.66
CA LEU A 119 -22.05 15.06 13.49
C LEU A 119 -21.18 15.69 14.60
N LEU A 120 -20.51 16.81 14.31
CA LEU A 120 -19.64 17.48 15.27
C LEU A 120 -20.42 18.13 16.43
N PRO A 121 -21.53 18.87 16.19
CA PRO A 121 -22.36 19.39 17.29
C PRO A 121 -23.02 18.29 18.13
N ALA A 122 -23.50 17.20 17.51
CA ALA A 122 -24.08 16.07 18.23
C ALA A 122 -23.04 15.36 19.13
N PHE A 123 -21.83 15.14 18.62
CA PHE A 123 -20.73 14.61 19.41
C PHE A 123 -20.32 15.55 20.55
N LEU A 124 -20.19 16.86 20.29
CA LEU A 124 -19.86 17.84 21.32
C LEU A 124 -20.91 17.91 22.43
N SER A 125 -22.20 17.82 22.06
CA SER A 125 -23.31 17.77 23.00
C SER A 125 -23.25 16.52 23.88
N GLU A 126 -23.05 15.35 23.28
CA GLU A 126 -22.92 14.10 24.04
C GLU A 126 -21.66 14.07 24.90
N MET A 127 -20.53 14.55 24.40
CA MET A 127 -19.30 14.69 25.16
C MET A 127 -19.52 15.61 26.37
N ALA A 128 -20.21 16.74 26.18
CA ALA A 128 -20.57 17.66 27.25
C ALA A 128 -21.53 17.02 28.28
N ARG A 129 -22.42 16.14 27.82
CA ARG A 129 -23.36 15.42 28.69
C ARG A 129 -22.64 14.39 29.54
N VAL A 130 -21.77 13.56 28.97
CA VAL A 130 -21.12 12.44 29.70
C VAL A 130 -19.98 12.89 30.60
N LEU A 131 -19.27 13.97 30.24
CA LEU A 131 -18.22 14.55 31.08
C LEU A 131 -18.81 15.19 32.34
N ARG A 132 -18.23 14.88 33.51
CA ARG A 132 -18.55 15.60 34.75
C ARG A 132 -18.13 17.08 34.64
N PRO A 133 -18.78 18.00 35.38
CA PRO A 133 -18.25 19.35 35.54
C PRO A 133 -16.80 19.33 36.05
N GLY A 134 -15.91 20.09 35.41
CA GLY A 134 -14.45 20.05 35.66
C GLY A 134 -13.70 18.88 35.00
N GLY A 135 -14.42 17.95 34.35
CA GLY A 135 -13.82 16.88 33.55
C GLY A 135 -13.13 17.42 32.30
N ARG A 136 -12.13 16.69 31.79
CA ARG A 136 -11.26 17.15 30.69
C ARG A 136 -11.37 16.28 29.46
N ALA A 137 -11.08 16.85 28.30
CA ALA A 137 -10.99 16.12 27.06
C ALA A 137 -9.69 16.45 26.31
N ALA A 138 -9.10 15.45 25.64
CA ALA A 138 -8.03 15.65 24.67
C ALA A 138 -8.39 14.98 23.35
N LEU A 139 -8.52 15.80 22.32
CA LEU A 139 -9.02 15.37 21.02
C LEU A 139 -7.93 15.52 19.97
N LEU A 140 -7.50 14.41 19.38
CA LEU A 140 -6.57 14.44 18.24
C LEU A 140 -7.38 14.61 16.95
N MET A 141 -7.09 15.67 16.19
CA MET A 141 -7.79 15.98 14.94
C MET A 141 -6.91 16.75 13.95
N THR A 142 -7.36 16.93 12.70
CA THR A 142 -6.65 17.85 11.78
C THR A 142 -6.74 19.29 12.27
N ARG A 143 -5.74 20.13 11.94
CA ARG A 143 -5.73 21.57 12.28
C ARG A 143 -7.01 22.31 11.83
N ALA A 144 -7.59 21.94 10.69
CA ALA A 144 -8.84 22.53 10.19
C ALA A 144 -10.06 22.22 11.09
N HIS A 145 -10.21 20.96 11.52
CA HIS A 145 -11.28 20.59 12.45
C HIS A 145 -11.09 21.21 13.83
N ALA A 146 -9.85 21.37 14.29
CA ALA A 146 -9.57 22.09 15.53
C ALA A 146 -10.05 23.54 15.45
N ARG A 147 -9.74 24.26 14.36
CA ARG A 147 -10.24 25.62 14.13
C ARG A 147 -11.77 25.68 14.05
N GLN A 148 -12.39 24.74 13.34
CA GLN A 148 -13.86 24.69 13.25
C GLN A 148 -14.51 24.43 14.62
N MET A 149 -13.92 23.54 15.44
CA MET A 149 -14.40 23.30 16.80
C MET A 149 -14.19 24.52 17.70
N GLN A 150 -13.06 25.22 17.58
CA GLN A 150 -12.81 26.47 18.29
C GLN A 150 -13.82 27.56 17.91
N GLN A 151 -14.18 27.67 16.62
CA GLN A 151 -15.22 28.59 16.13
C GLN A 151 -16.60 28.24 16.71
N LEU A 152 -17.00 26.96 16.70
CA LEU A 152 -18.28 26.51 17.26
C LEU A 152 -18.38 26.73 18.78
N LEU A 153 -17.24 26.73 19.48
CA LEU A 153 -17.16 26.95 20.92
C LEU A 153 -16.89 28.42 21.28
N GLY A 154 -16.78 29.32 20.29
CA GLY A 154 -16.56 30.75 20.52
C GLY A 154 -15.17 31.12 21.05
N PHE A 155 -14.15 30.28 20.83
CA PHE A 155 -12.78 30.55 21.25
C PHE A 155 -12.05 31.45 20.24
N GLN A 156 -11.29 32.45 20.72
CA GLN A 156 -10.46 33.30 19.86
C GLN A 156 -9.24 32.52 19.33
N GLU A 157 -8.92 32.68 18.04
CA GLU A 157 -7.78 32.03 17.38
C GLU A 157 -6.43 32.63 17.84
N GLU A 158 -5.99 32.40 19.08
CA GLU A 158 -4.59 32.59 19.55
C GLU A 158 -4.48 32.01 20.97
N THR A 159 -3.50 31.20 21.40
CA THR A 159 -2.09 31.04 21.06
C THR A 159 -1.74 29.54 21.01
N TRP A 160 -1.02 29.11 19.97
CA TRP A 160 -0.43 27.77 19.94
C TRP A 160 0.73 27.71 20.93
N ALA A 161 0.71 26.81 21.90
CA ALA A 161 1.84 26.65 22.82
C ALA A 161 3.08 26.18 22.05
N ALA A 162 4.19 26.91 22.18
CA ALA A 162 5.41 26.70 21.41
C ALA A 162 6.29 25.55 21.95
N SER A 163 6.74 24.69 21.03
CA SER A 163 7.99 23.87 20.99
C SER A 163 7.69 22.56 20.23
N VAL A 164 8.54 21.98 19.37
CA VAL A 164 9.98 22.04 19.07
C VAL A 164 10.15 22.05 17.53
N HIS A 165 11.13 22.82 17.03
CA HIS A 165 11.64 22.91 15.64
C HIS A 165 10.93 22.10 14.54
N GLU A 166 10.17 22.79 13.68
CA GLU A 166 9.85 22.32 12.33
C GLU A 166 9.97 23.48 11.32
N GLU A 167 10.64 23.20 10.20
CA GLU A 167 10.71 24.08 9.03
C GLU A 167 9.30 24.37 8.48
N ALA A 168 9.11 25.60 8.03
CA ALA A 168 7.82 26.13 7.60
C ALA A 168 7.29 25.39 6.35
N VAL A 169 6.31 24.51 6.55
CA VAL A 169 5.36 24.10 5.52
C VAL A 169 4.12 24.99 5.66
N GLU A 170 3.91 25.90 4.71
CA GLU A 170 2.73 26.75 4.65
C GLU A 170 1.44 25.93 4.46
N ASP A 171 0.53 26.05 5.43
CA ASP A 171 -0.84 25.52 5.38
C ASP A 171 -1.66 26.30 4.35
N SER A 172 -1.67 25.90 3.08
CA SER A 172 -2.63 26.42 2.09
C SER A 172 -3.96 25.66 2.20
N ILE A 173 -4.74 26.00 3.23
CA ILE A 173 -6.17 25.63 3.34
C ILE A 173 -6.96 26.90 3.03
N GLU A 174 -7.62 26.96 1.87
CA GLU A 174 -8.63 28.01 1.62
C GLU A 174 -9.73 27.88 2.69
N PRO A 175 -10.19 28.99 3.31
CA PRO A 175 -11.32 28.96 4.21
C PRO A 175 -12.53 28.38 3.46
N VAL A 176 -13.20 27.40 4.08
CA VAL A 176 -14.51 26.93 3.61
C VAL A 176 -15.44 28.14 3.75
N GLY A 177 -15.98 28.63 2.63
CA GLY A 177 -16.83 29.81 2.61
C GLY A 177 -17.99 29.70 3.61
N GLU A 178 -18.24 30.79 4.32
CA GLU A 178 -19.17 30.94 5.45
C GLU A 178 -20.65 30.59 5.17
N GLU A 179 -21.04 30.18 3.96
CA GLU A 179 -22.45 30.10 3.55
C GLU A 179 -23.08 28.69 3.51
N GLN A 180 -22.43 27.63 4.01
CA GLN A 180 -23.02 26.28 4.01
C GLN A 180 -23.36 25.72 5.41
N SER A 181 -23.39 26.57 6.44
CA SER A 181 -23.65 26.17 7.83
C SER A 181 -25.14 26.08 8.24
N ALA A 182 -26.08 26.21 7.31
CA ALA A 182 -27.51 26.27 7.65
C ALA A 182 -28.26 25.00 7.22
N ALA A 183 -27.89 23.83 7.76
CA ALA A 183 -28.71 22.63 7.72
C ALA A 183 -29.05 22.19 9.14
N ALA A 184 -30.19 22.70 9.63
CA ALA A 184 -30.99 22.20 10.74
C ALA A 184 -30.24 21.84 12.04
N THR A 185 -29.78 22.83 12.78
CA THR A 185 -29.58 22.71 14.24
C THR A 185 -30.21 23.95 14.88
N ASP A 186 -31.02 23.77 15.93
CA ASP A 186 -31.71 24.86 16.61
C ASP A 186 -30.68 25.92 17.07
N PRO A 187 -30.82 27.20 16.69
CA PRO A 187 -29.94 28.29 17.14
C PRO A 187 -29.79 28.38 18.67
N HIS A 188 -30.74 27.82 19.43
CA HIS A 188 -30.64 27.73 20.89
C HIS A 188 -29.58 26.73 21.36
N SER A 189 -29.40 25.59 20.67
CA SER A 189 -28.46 24.53 21.02
C SER A 189 -26.99 24.93 20.81
N LEU A 190 -26.70 25.75 19.78
CA LEU A 190 -25.34 26.23 19.51
C LEU A 190 -24.85 27.22 20.59
N LYS A 191 -25.72 28.11 21.07
CA LYS A 191 -25.41 29.03 22.19
C LYS A 191 -25.16 28.32 23.52
N GLN A 192 -25.72 27.12 23.70
CA GLN A 192 -25.46 26.29 24.88
C GLN A 192 -24.06 25.65 24.84
N LEU A 193 -23.57 25.27 23.64
CA LEU A 193 -22.24 24.67 23.46
C LEU A 193 -21.09 25.67 23.67
N GLU A 194 -21.25 26.94 23.28
CA GLU A 194 -20.26 28.01 23.54
C GLU A 194 -19.95 28.18 25.03
N ARG A 195 -20.90 27.86 25.91
CA ARG A 195 -20.73 27.92 27.36
C ARG A 195 -20.36 26.58 27.99
N ALA A 196 -20.23 25.54 27.18
CA ALA A 196 -20.06 24.18 27.67
C ALA A 196 -18.61 23.85 28.03
N PHE A 197 -17.65 24.45 27.33
CA PHE A 197 -16.24 24.12 27.47
C PHE A 197 -15.36 25.35 27.63
N ARG A 198 -14.25 25.18 28.34
CA ARG A 198 -13.10 26.09 28.34
C ARG A 198 -11.95 25.42 27.61
N GLN A 199 -11.31 26.12 26.67
CA GLN A 199 -10.08 25.63 26.07
C GLN A 199 -8.93 25.71 27.08
N LEU A 200 -8.23 24.59 27.27
CA LEU A 200 -7.01 24.52 28.08
C LEU A 200 -5.77 24.77 27.24
N ALA A 201 -5.67 24.08 26.10
CA ALA A 201 -4.54 24.19 25.19
C ALA A 201 -4.91 23.73 23.78
N CYS A 202 -4.16 24.20 22.79
CA CYS A 202 -4.17 23.64 21.44
C CYS A 202 -2.72 23.48 20.95
N HIS A 203 -2.30 22.25 20.70
CA HIS A 203 -0.93 21.93 20.28
C HIS A 203 -0.91 21.51 18.82
N LYS A 204 0.01 22.08 18.02
CA LYS A 204 0.30 21.57 16.67
C LYS A 204 1.11 20.29 16.82
N VAL A 205 0.66 19.22 16.19
CA VAL A 205 1.37 17.93 16.23
C VAL A 205 1.49 17.34 14.83
N GLY A 206 2.53 16.53 14.62
CA GLY A 206 2.70 15.71 13.42
C GLY A 206 2.34 14.26 13.73
N VAL A 207 1.38 13.68 13.00
CA VAL A 207 1.01 12.26 13.15
C VAL A 207 1.30 11.54 11.84
N GLY A 208 2.35 10.71 11.83
CA GLY A 208 2.78 9.98 10.63
C GLY A 208 3.10 10.89 9.44
N GLY A 209 3.67 12.08 9.69
CA GLY A 209 3.98 13.09 8.68
C GLY A 209 2.81 13.98 8.23
N TRP A 210 1.65 13.89 8.90
CA TRP A 210 0.48 14.75 8.61
C TRP A 210 0.31 15.87 9.65
N PRO A 211 -0.03 17.10 9.24
CA PRO A 211 -0.32 18.19 10.16
C PRO A 211 -1.64 17.94 10.90
N ALA A 212 -1.55 17.79 12.21
CA ALA A 212 -2.66 17.59 13.13
C ALA A 212 -2.60 18.60 14.28
N ALA A 213 -3.60 18.55 15.15
CA ALA A 213 -3.70 19.32 16.36
C ALA A 213 -4.29 18.46 17.48
N VAL A 214 -3.82 18.69 18.70
CA VAL A 214 -4.45 18.19 19.92
C VAL A 214 -5.17 19.35 20.57
N LEU A 215 -6.48 19.26 20.70
CA LEU A 215 -7.30 20.26 21.39
C LEU A 215 -7.66 19.72 22.78
N ALA A 216 -7.21 20.42 23.82
CA ALA A 216 -7.50 20.10 25.22
C ALA A 216 -8.60 21.03 25.75
N LEU A 217 -9.65 20.45 26.33
CA LEU A 217 -10.85 21.13 26.79
C LEU A 217 -11.17 20.76 28.24
N GLU A 218 -11.85 21.65 28.97
CA GLU A 218 -12.44 21.39 30.28
C GLU A 218 -13.92 21.70 30.26
N ARG A 219 -14.73 20.82 30.85
CA ARG A 219 -16.18 20.96 30.95
C ARG A 219 -16.56 21.98 32.03
N LEU A 220 -17.32 23.01 31.65
CA LEU A 220 -17.85 24.02 32.56
C LEU A 220 -19.16 23.58 33.24
N THR A 221 -19.50 24.19 34.38
CA THR A 221 -20.63 23.83 35.28
C THR A 221 -22.03 24.16 34.75
N GLY A 222 -22.22 24.38 33.45
CA GLY A 222 -23.51 24.78 32.87
C GLY A 222 -24.43 23.59 32.53
N ASP A 223 -25.71 23.69 32.89
CA ASP A 223 -26.78 22.73 32.57
C ASP A 223 -26.94 22.56 31.05
N VAL A 224 -26.66 21.37 30.54
CA VAL A 224 -27.06 20.94 29.20
C VAL A 224 -28.31 20.09 29.39
N SER A 225 -29.48 20.69 29.19
CA SER A 225 -30.76 19.98 29.33
C SER A 225 -30.82 18.82 28.33
N ALA A 226 -31.05 17.62 28.84
CA ALA A 226 -31.14 16.38 28.07
C ALA A 226 -32.21 16.50 26.96
N GLN A 227 -31.80 16.34 25.70
CA GLN A 227 -32.74 15.96 24.64
C GLN A 227 -33.01 14.46 24.77
N GLU A 228 -34.29 14.09 24.85
CA GLU A 228 -34.75 12.69 24.83
C GLU A 228 -34.21 11.98 23.58
N ALA A 229 -33.57 10.84 23.79
CA ALA A 229 -33.04 10.00 22.72
C ALA A 229 -34.17 9.54 21.77
N PRO A 230 -33.97 9.53 20.44
CA PRO A 230 -34.90 8.87 19.55
C PRO A 230 -34.95 7.37 19.87
N PRO A 231 -36.12 6.71 19.80
CA PRO A 231 -36.27 5.34 20.27
C PRO A 231 -35.37 4.39 19.47
N SER A 232 -34.59 3.58 20.19
CA SER A 232 -33.80 2.49 19.63
C SER A 232 -34.72 1.46 18.94
N PRO A 233 -34.38 0.95 17.74
CA PRO A 233 -35.09 -0.21 17.19
C PRO A 233 -34.76 -1.43 18.06
N GLU A 234 -35.73 -1.84 18.87
CA GLU A 234 -35.62 -3.01 19.74
C GLU A 234 -35.36 -4.29 18.93
N ALA A 235 -34.38 -5.05 19.39
CA ALA A 235 -34.13 -6.42 18.99
C ALA A 235 -35.31 -7.32 19.44
N HIS A 236 -35.99 -7.93 18.48
CA HIS A 236 -36.83 -9.10 18.74
C HIS A 236 -36.04 -10.38 18.43
N VAL A 237 -35.40 -10.91 19.47
CA VAL A 237 -34.97 -12.31 19.54
C VAL A 237 -35.95 -13.05 20.47
N LYS A 238 -36.83 -13.87 19.89
CA LYS A 238 -37.33 -15.08 20.54
C LYS A 238 -37.42 -16.19 19.50
N GLY A 239 -36.61 -17.22 19.70
CA GLY A 239 -36.41 -18.30 18.74
C GLY A 239 -37.43 -19.43 18.83
N LYS A 240 -37.48 -20.21 17.75
CA LYS A 240 -37.42 -21.70 17.73
C LYS A 240 -37.64 -22.17 16.29
N GLY A 241 -36.88 -23.20 15.89
CA GLY A 241 -37.32 -24.15 14.86
C GLY A 241 -36.49 -24.18 13.58
N LEU A 242 -35.80 -25.30 13.38
CA LEU A 242 -35.24 -25.73 12.10
C LEU A 242 -36.27 -25.67 10.96
N LYS A 243 -35.87 -25.16 9.78
CA LYS A 243 -35.88 -25.83 8.46
C LYS A 243 -35.83 -24.82 7.30
N GLY A 244 -34.84 -25.02 6.42
CA GLY A 244 -35.00 -25.08 4.96
C GLY A 244 -35.55 -23.87 4.16
N LYS A 245 -34.70 -23.40 3.23
CA LYS A 245 -35.02 -22.83 1.90
C LYS A 245 -35.83 -21.52 1.82
N GLY A 246 -35.28 -20.55 1.08
CA GLY A 246 -36.08 -19.48 0.49
C GLY A 246 -35.28 -18.30 -0.04
N LYS A 247 -34.96 -18.32 -1.34
CA LYS A 247 -34.54 -17.15 -2.13
C LYS A 247 -35.68 -16.13 -2.24
N GLY A 248 -35.34 -14.84 -2.40
CA GLY A 248 -36.23 -13.79 -2.93
C GLY A 248 -35.96 -12.44 -2.24
N ALA A 249 -35.04 -11.60 -2.73
CA ALA A 249 -35.21 -10.60 -3.79
C ALA A 249 -35.95 -9.31 -3.35
N GLY A 250 -35.19 -8.22 -3.29
CA GLY A 250 -35.68 -6.83 -3.30
C GLY A 250 -34.61 -5.94 -3.94
N LYS A 251 -34.71 -5.73 -5.26
CA LYS A 251 -33.78 -4.96 -6.11
C LYS A 251 -33.89 -3.45 -5.82
N SER A 252 -32.76 -2.75 -5.89
CA SER A 252 -32.65 -1.61 -6.81
C SER A 252 -31.29 -1.67 -7.51
N ALA A 253 -31.33 -1.64 -8.84
CA ALA A 253 -30.16 -1.65 -9.70
C ALA A 253 -29.50 -0.26 -9.65
N GLN A 254 -28.49 -0.08 -8.80
CA GLN A 254 -27.61 1.08 -8.91
C GLN A 254 -26.63 0.80 -10.06
N GLY A 255 -26.75 1.58 -11.14
CA GLY A 255 -25.74 1.60 -12.20
C GLY A 255 -24.38 2.01 -11.66
N GLU A 256 -23.30 1.70 -12.39
CA GLU A 256 -21.96 2.17 -12.02
C GLU A 256 -21.98 3.68 -11.72
N PRO A 257 -21.20 4.16 -10.73
CA PRO A 257 -20.94 5.59 -10.60
C PRO A 257 -20.31 6.07 -11.90
N ARG A 258 -21.09 6.78 -12.74
CA ARG A 258 -20.60 7.39 -13.97
C ARG A 258 -19.80 8.63 -13.62
N GLU A 259 -18.54 8.65 -14.01
CA GLU A 259 -17.60 9.72 -13.67
C GLU A 259 -17.77 10.94 -14.56
N CYS A 260 -18.40 10.80 -15.73
CA CYS A 260 -18.98 11.92 -16.49
C CYS A 260 -20.49 11.96 -16.21
N LEU A 261 -20.96 13.05 -15.58
CA LEU A 261 -22.37 13.21 -15.28
C LEU A 261 -23.08 13.84 -16.47
N LEU A 262 -23.98 13.05 -17.07
CA LEU A 262 -24.83 13.49 -18.16
C LEU A 262 -26.15 13.96 -17.59
N ILE A 263 -26.43 15.23 -17.84
CA ILE A 263 -27.60 15.92 -17.35
C ILE A 263 -28.49 16.14 -18.55
N GLU A 264 -29.52 15.32 -18.70
CA GLU A 264 -30.57 15.59 -19.68
C GLU A 264 -31.60 16.49 -19.02
N SER A 265 -31.76 17.72 -19.55
CA SER A 265 -32.80 18.61 -19.05
C SER A 265 -34.14 18.17 -19.65
N PRO A 266 -35.15 17.84 -18.83
CA PRO A 266 -36.46 17.44 -19.34
C PRO A 266 -37.25 18.61 -19.96
N LEU A 267 -36.91 19.87 -19.64
CA LEU A 267 -37.62 21.08 -20.11
C LEU A 267 -36.64 22.24 -20.30
N SER A 268 -36.77 22.98 -21.41
CA SER A 268 -36.08 24.26 -21.60
C SER A 268 -36.72 25.29 -20.67
N CYS A 269 -35.95 25.85 -19.73
CA CYS A 269 -36.40 26.86 -18.78
C CYS A 269 -35.62 28.16 -19.02
N PRO A 270 -35.96 28.95 -20.06
CA PRO A 270 -35.21 30.16 -20.40
C PRO A 270 -35.27 31.24 -19.32
N SER A 271 -36.19 31.13 -18.36
CA SER A 271 -36.30 32.02 -17.20
C SER A 271 -35.28 31.74 -16.09
N LEU A 272 -34.58 30.60 -16.12
CA LEU A 272 -33.59 30.22 -15.12
C LEU A 272 -32.17 30.36 -15.68
N ARG A 273 -31.24 30.91 -14.90
CA ARG A 273 -29.81 30.88 -15.28
C ARG A 273 -29.29 29.46 -15.13
N LEU A 274 -28.33 29.07 -15.97
CA LEU A 274 -27.70 27.76 -15.92
C LEU A 274 -27.09 27.46 -14.54
N VAL A 275 -26.48 28.46 -13.90
CA VAL A 275 -25.93 28.30 -12.56
C VAL A 275 -27.01 27.92 -11.53
N ASP A 276 -28.17 28.59 -11.57
CA ASP A 276 -29.28 28.32 -10.65
C ASP A 276 -29.84 26.91 -10.88
N TYR A 277 -29.92 26.49 -12.14
CA TYR A 277 -30.38 25.16 -12.53
C TYR A 277 -29.46 24.06 -12.00
N LEU A 278 -28.16 24.22 -12.19
CA LEU A 278 -27.15 23.26 -11.72
C LEU A 278 -27.13 23.15 -10.20
N MET A 279 -27.26 24.29 -9.51
CA MET A 279 -27.34 24.33 -8.04
C MET A 279 -28.58 23.61 -7.51
N GLN A 280 -29.75 23.84 -8.13
CA GLN A 280 -30.99 23.18 -7.74
C GLN A 280 -30.94 21.67 -7.97
N ARG A 281 -30.33 21.24 -9.09
CA ARG A 281 -30.37 19.84 -9.53
C ARG A 281 -29.25 18.98 -8.92
N TRP A 282 -28.08 19.55 -8.65
CA TRP A 282 -26.92 18.87 -8.05
C TRP A 282 -26.23 19.72 -6.98
N PRO A 283 -26.90 19.98 -5.85
CA PRO A 283 -26.35 20.81 -4.77
C PRO A 283 -25.05 20.22 -4.18
N SER A 284 -24.80 18.91 -4.31
CA SER A 284 -23.54 18.29 -3.87
C SER A 284 -22.31 18.70 -4.70
N HIS A 285 -22.50 19.05 -5.97
CA HIS A 285 -21.43 19.47 -6.89
C HIS A 285 -21.44 20.98 -7.16
N PHE A 286 -22.61 21.59 -7.02
CA PHE A 286 -22.88 23.00 -7.25
C PHE A 286 -23.57 23.60 -6.01
N PRO A 287 -22.88 23.69 -4.85
CA PRO A 287 -23.56 24.06 -3.62
C PRO A 287 -23.82 25.57 -3.49
N THR A 288 -22.95 26.42 -4.06
CA THR A 288 -23.12 27.88 -4.10
C THR A 288 -22.87 28.44 -5.50
N GLU A 289 -23.36 29.65 -5.78
CA GLU A 289 -23.14 30.33 -7.07
C GLU A 289 -21.63 30.54 -7.31
N SER A 290 -20.89 30.95 -6.28
CA SER A 290 -19.44 31.15 -6.33
C SER A 290 -18.66 29.88 -6.70
N VAL A 291 -19.01 28.74 -6.09
CA VAL A 291 -18.38 27.45 -6.42
C VAL A 291 -18.75 27.02 -7.84
N SER A 292 -20.01 27.19 -8.22
CA SER A 292 -20.52 26.82 -9.54
C SER A 292 -19.85 27.63 -10.65
N ARG A 293 -19.71 28.95 -10.47
CA ARG A 293 -18.97 29.83 -11.38
C ARG A 293 -17.50 29.41 -11.51
N ARG A 294 -16.86 29.03 -10.40
CA ARG A 294 -15.46 28.54 -10.39
C ARG A 294 -15.32 27.22 -11.16
N VAL A 295 -16.27 26.30 -10.99
CA VAL A 295 -16.31 25.00 -11.69
C VAL A 295 -16.53 25.21 -13.20
N MET A 296 -17.47 26.07 -13.58
CA MET A 296 -17.74 26.41 -14.98
C MET A 296 -16.56 27.14 -15.64
N GLY A 297 -15.95 28.10 -14.94
CA GLY A 297 -14.75 28.82 -15.40
C GLY A 297 -13.53 27.92 -15.60
N ARG A 298 -13.48 26.77 -14.92
CA ARG A 298 -12.45 25.73 -15.11
C ARG A 298 -12.75 24.78 -16.27
N GLY A 299 -13.75 25.03 -17.11
CA GLY A 299 -14.06 24.18 -18.26
C GLY A 299 -14.62 22.80 -17.91
N ARG A 300 -15.30 22.70 -16.76
CA ARG A 300 -15.89 21.42 -16.29
C ARG A 300 -17.34 21.22 -16.71
N VAL A 301 -17.99 22.26 -17.22
CA VAL A 301 -19.40 22.23 -17.65
C VAL A 301 -19.47 22.57 -19.13
N TRP A 302 -20.04 21.65 -19.89
CA TRP A 302 -20.26 21.78 -21.32
C TRP A 302 -21.74 21.61 -21.62
N VAL A 303 -22.23 22.30 -22.64
CA VAL A 303 -23.62 22.22 -23.09
C VAL A 303 -23.64 21.70 -24.52
N GLN A 304 -24.58 20.80 -24.79
CA GLN A 304 -24.85 20.30 -26.13
C GLN A 304 -26.05 21.04 -26.73
N GLU A 305 -25.79 21.78 -27.81
CA GLU A 305 -26.78 22.58 -28.54
C GLU A 305 -26.66 22.25 -30.03
N GLU A 306 -27.77 21.87 -30.67
CA GLU A 306 -27.82 21.48 -32.10
C GLU A 306 -26.79 20.39 -32.52
N GLY A 307 -26.37 19.55 -31.56
CA GLY A 307 -25.40 18.48 -31.80
C GLY A 307 -23.94 18.85 -31.52
N HIS A 308 -23.63 20.14 -31.31
CA HIS A 308 -22.29 20.62 -30.98
C HIS A 308 -22.11 20.83 -29.48
N LEU A 309 -20.92 20.51 -28.97
CA LEU A 309 -20.52 20.79 -27.59
C LEU A 309 -19.79 22.11 -27.51
N ARG A 310 -20.20 22.96 -26.58
CA ARG A 310 -19.49 24.20 -26.23
C ARG A 310 -19.40 24.37 -24.73
N GLN A 311 -18.39 25.10 -24.27
CA GLN A 311 -18.29 25.46 -22.87
C GLN A 311 -19.42 26.42 -22.49
N ALA A 312 -20.03 26.16 -21.35
CA ALA A 312 -21.22 26.87 -20.90
C ALA A 312 -20.85 28.11 -20.08
N TRP A 313 -21.62 29.19 -20.20
CA TRP A 313 -21.46 30.39 -19.39
C TRP A 313 -22.50 30.43 -18.27
N TRP A 314 -22.08 30.76 -17.05
CA TRP A 314 -22.90 30.62 -15.83
C TRP A 314 -24.23 31.40 -15.86
N SER A 315 -24.25 32.55 -16.54
CA SER A 315 -25.43 33.42 -16.62
C SER A 315 -26.33 33.14 -17.82
N GLU A 316 -26.00 32.16 -18.66
CA GLU A 316 -26.81 31.86 -19.85
C GLU A 316 -28.13 31.16 -19.46
N PRO A 317 -29.22 31.40 -20.22
CA PRO A 317 -30.50 30.76 -19.97
C PRO A 317 -30.46 29.25 -20.29
N VAL A 318 -31.26 28.44 -19.60
CA VAL A 318 -31.33 26.98 -19.85
C VAL A 318 -32.20 26.69 -21.09
N THR A 319 -31.60 26.78 -22.28
CA THR A 319 -32.24 26.45 -23.57
C THR A 319 -31.86 25.08 -24.12
N MET A 320 -30.82 24.46 -23.57
CA MET A 320 -30.16 23.24 -24.06
C MET A 320 -30.77 21.94 -23.51
N LYS A 321 -30.60 20.85 -24.27
CA LYS A 321 -31.11 19.52 -23.92
C LYS A 321 -30.15 18.69 -23.06
N THR A 322 -28.83 18.88 -23.20
CA THR A 322 -27.84 18.08 -22.47
C THR A 322 -26.75 18.97 -21.91
N VAL A 323 -26.50 18.84 -20.61
CA VAL A 323 -25.33 19.39 -19.93
C VAL A 323 -24.38 18.22 -19.61
N VAL A 324 -23.12 18.38 -19.95
CA VAL A 324 -22.05 17.43 -19.66
C VAL A 324 -21.22 18.02 -18.54
N PHE A 325 -21.28 17.39 -17.37
CA PHE A 325 -20.51 17.81 -16.21
C PHE A 325 -19.39 16.81 -15.91
N LEU A 326 -18.18 17.34 -15.80
CA LEU A 326 -16.97 16.61 -15.45
C LEU A 326 -16.62 16.94 -13.98
N PRO A 327 -16.95 16.06 -13.01
CA PRO A 327 -16.78 16.29 -11.59
C PRO A 327 -15.34 16.71 -11.25
N ASP A 328 -15.23 17.87 -10.62
CA ASP A 328 -13.99 18.35 -10.03
C ASP A 328 -13.93 17.80 -8.60
N TYR A 329 -13.48 16.56 -8.42
CA TYR A 329 -13.25 16.04 -7.06
C TYR A 329 -12.25 16.96 -6.35
N PRO A 330 -12.43 17.22 -5.03
CA PRO A 330 -11.73 18.29 -4.32
C PRO A 330 -10.21 18.19 -4.51
N ARG A 331 -9.69 19.11 -5.34
CA ARG A 331 -8.31 19.12 -5.83
C ARG A 331 -7.35 19.31 -4.67
N ARG A 332 -6.55 18.28 -4.41
CA ARG A 332 -5.20 18.48 -3.85
C ARG A 332 -4.25 18.70 -5.02
N SER A 333 -3.12 19.38 -4.80
CA SER A 333 -2.18 19.72 -5.87
C SER A 333 -1.86 18.48 -6.74
N PRO A 334 -1.92 18.60 -8.08
CA PRO A 334 -1.37 17.58 -8.97
C PRO A 334 0.04 17.21 -8.52
N TYR A 335 0.35 15.92 -8.55
CA TYR A 335 1.70 15.44 -8.27
C TYR A 335 2.32 14.96 -9.57
N GLU A 336 3.61 15.18 -9.68
CA GLU A 336 4.37 14.82 -10.87
C GLU A 336 4.72 13.32 -10.80
N GLY A 337 4.47 12.63 -11.90
CA GLY A 337 4.71 11.19 -12.05
C GLY A 337 4.53 10.80 -13.52
N GLN A 338 5.16 9.72 -13.95
CA GLN A 338 5.03 9.22 -15.32
C GLN A 338 4.02 8.07 -15.35
N LEU A 339 2.95 8.24 -16.13
CA LEU A 339 2.07 7.14 -16.53
C LEU A 339 2.59 6.50 -17.80
N THR A 340 2.57 5.18 -17.87
CA THR A 340 2.77 4.47 -19.12
C THR A 340 1.58 4.73 -20.03
N VAL A 341 1.81 5.50 -21.10
CA VAL A 341 0.83 5.76 -22.15
C VAL A 341 0.90 4.65 -23.19
N LEU A 342 -0.17 3.89 -23.32
CA LEU A 342 -0.28 2.79 -24.28
C LEU A 342 -0.74 3.31 -25.66
N TYR A 343 -1.57 4.35 -25.65
CA TYR A 343 -2.09 5.01 -26.84
C TYR A 343 -2.54 6.43 -26.51
N GLN A 344 -2.44 7.35 -27.47
CA GLN A 344 -3.12 8.64 -27.41
C GLN A 344 -3.35 9.19 -28.82
N ASP A 345 -4.45 9.91 -28.99
CA ASP A 345 -4.72 10.78 -30.13
C ASP A 345 -5.29 12.12 -29.64
N ASP A 346 -5.86 12.95 -30.51
CA ASP A 346 -6.42 14.24 -30.11
C ASP A 346 -7.64 14.14 -29.19
N HIS A 347 -8.36 13.02 -29.19
CA HIS A 347 -9.62 12.87 -28.48
C HIS A 347 -9.53 12.02 -27.21
N VAL A 348 -8.74 10.95 -27.22
CA VAL A 348 -8.63 9.96 -26.14
C VAL A 348 -7.19 9.58 -25.84
N GLY A 349 -6.97 9.05 -24.64
CA GLY A 349 -5.76 8.35 -24.26
C GLY A 349 -6.09 6.99 -23.65
N VAL A 350 -5.17 6.05 -23.78
CA VAL A 350 -5.15 4.80 -23.02
C VAL A 350 -3.88 4.76 -22.21
N VAL A 351 -4.05 4.66 -20.91
CA VAL A 351 -2.95 4.62 -19.93
C VAL A 351 -2.96 3.28 -19.21
N PHE A 352 -1.80 2.84 -18.73
CA PHE A 352 -1.73 1.72 -17.82
C PHE A 352 -1.95 2.19 -16.38
N LYS A 353 -3.05 1.73 -15.76
CA LYS A 353 -3.29 1.96 -14.33
C LYS A 353 -2.62 0.85 -13.53
N GLU A 354 -1.72 1.22 -12.64
CA GLU A 354 -1.13 0.26 -11.70
C GLU A 354 -2.15 -0.24 -10.67
N PRO A 355 -2.07 -1.52 -10.25
CA PRO A 355 -2.74 -1.99 -9.04
C PRO A 355 -2.35 -1.15 -7.82
N GLY A 356 -3.32 -0.79 -7.00
CA GLY A 356 -3.17 0.11 -5.85
C GLY A 356 -3.41 1.60 -6.16
N LEU A 357 -3.33 2.03 -7.43
CA LEU A 357 -3.60 3.42 -7.80
C LEU A 357 -5.10 3.71 -7.85
N ARG A 358 -5.60 4.59 -6.99
CA ARG A 358 -7.03 4.98 -7.00
C ARG A 358 -7.32 5.94 -8.15
N ILE A 359 -8.54 5.90 -8.71
CA ILE A 359 -8.95 6.89 -9.73
C ILE A 359 -9.13 8.28 -9.10
N PHE A 360 -9.84 8.32 -7.97
CA PHE A 360 -10.11 9.52 -7.18
C PHE A 360 -9.96 9.24 -5.67
N GLY A 361 -10.11 10.27 -4.81
CA GLY A 361 -10.16 10.08 -3.35
C GLY A 361 -8.81 9.79 -2.69
N GLY A 362 -7.86 10.74 -2.79
CA GLY A 362 -6.53 10.66 -2.20
C GLY A 362 -5.58 11.76 -2.70
N VAL A 363 -4.30 11.68 -2.32
CA VAL A 363 -3.22 12.50 -2.94
C VAL A 363 -2.69 11.79 -4.18
N ARG A 364 -2.34 10.51 -4.03
CA ARG A 364 -1.86 9.64 -5.12
C ARG A 364 -3.03 8.99 -5.85
N THR A 365 -3.57 9.68 -6.84
CA THR A 365 -4.67 9.20 -7.70
C THR A 365 -4.33 9.36 -9.17
N LEU A 366 -5.01 8.61 -10.04
CA LEU A 366 -4.88 8.72 -11.50
C LEU A 366 -5.32 10.11 -11.98
N ALA A 367 -6.45 10.62 -11.48
CA ALA A 367 -6.95 11.93 -11.87
C ALA A 367 -6.01 13.09 -11.54
N ASN A 368 -5.32 13.03 -10.39
CA ASN A 368 -4.34 14.06 -10.01
C ASN A 368 -3.07 13.97 -10.87
N LEU A 369 -2.69 12.76 -11.30
CA LEU A 369 -1.53 12.54 -12.17
C LEU A 369 -1.83 13.02 -13.61
N LEU A 370 -3.04 12.75 -14.12
CA LEU A 370 -3.49 13.29 -15.42
C LEU A 370 -3.58 14.82 -15.43
N ALA A 371 -3.78 15.45 -14.27
CA ALA A 371 -3.84 16.90 -14.12
C ALA A 371 -2.47 17.57 -13.88
N ALA A 372 -1.36 16.80 -13.92
CA ALA A 372 -0.01 17.32 -13.76
C ALA A 372 0.34 18.33 -14.86
N ARG A 373 1.02 19.43 -14.50
CA ARG A 373 1.31 20.55 -15.41
C ARG A 373 2.77 20.65 -15.82
N ARG A 374 3.71 20.21 -14.98
CA ARG A 374 5.15 20.34 -15.28
C ARG A 374 5.65 19.17 -16.12
N ALA A 375 5.13 17.96 -15.90
CA ALA A 375 5.46 16.77 -16.68
C ALA A 375 4.19 15.93 -16.99
N PRO A 376 3.25 16.46 -17.80
CA PRO A 376 2.05 15.70 -18.16
C PRO A 376 2.42 14.45 -18.95
N SER A 377 1.85 13.30 -18.59
CA SER A 377 2.09 12.05 -19.32
C SER A 377 1.40 12.04 -20.69
N LEU A 378 0.30 12.77 -20.85
CA LEU A 378 -0.46 12.86 -22.09
C LEU A 378 -0.34 14.26 -22.70
N THR A 379 -0.25 14.31 -24.03
CA THR A 379 -0.28 15.56 -24.78
C THR A 379 -1.65 16.22 -24.67
N SER A 380 -1.70 17.55 -24.62
CA SER A 380 -2.96 18.29 -24.72
C SER A 380 -3.57 18.15 -26.12
N SER A 381 -4.89 18.17 -26.21
CA SER A 381 -5.60 18.19 -27.50
C SER A 381 -5.54 19.60 -28.12
N GLY A 382 -5.37 19.68 -29.44
CA GLY A 382 -5.44 20.94 -30.20
C GLY A 382 -6.86 21.32 -30.65
N LEU A 383 -7.86 20.49 -30.35
CA LEU A 383 -9.24 20.71 -30.80
C LEU A 383 -9.94 21.77 -29.94
N ARG A 384 -10.97 22.41 -30.51
CA ARG A 384 -11.76 23.45 -29.80
C ARG A 384 -12.43 22.94 -28.52
N SER A 385 -12.67 21.64 -28.47
CA SER A 385 -13.29 20.94 -27.36
C SER A 385 -12.29 20.29 -26.40
N ALA A 386 -11.01 20.65 -26.51
CA ALA A 386 -9.96 20.17 -25.63
C ALA A 386 -10.30 20.44 -24.16
N LEU A 387 -10.15 19.40 -23.34
CA LEU A 387 -10.29 19.53 -21.90
C LEU A 387 -9.03 20.16 -21.30
N PRO A 388 -9.16 20.98 -20.24
CA PRO A 388 -8.00 21.58 -19.57
C PRO A 388 -6.99 20.58 -19.02
N ALA A 389 -7.45 19.36 -18.73
CA ALA A 389 -6.63 18.19 -18.43
C ALA A 389 -7.41 16.94 -18.87
N PRO A 390 -6.73 15.86 -19.29
CA PRO A 390 -7.39 14.57 -19.54
C PRO A 390 -8.16 14.08 -18.32
N VAL A 391 -9.33 13.48 -18.54
CA VAL A 391 -10.22 13.03 -17.46
C VAL A 391 -10.48 11.52 -17.53
N PRO A 392 -10.54 10.83 -16.39
CA PRO A 392 -11.11 9.49 -16.30
C PRO A 392 -12.57 9.46 -16.78
N VAL A 393 -12.98 8.39 -17.46
CA VAL A 393 -14.34 8.24 -18.02
C VAL A 393 -15.10 7.00 -17.51
N HIS A 394 -14.43 6.09 -16.82
CA HIS A 394 -15.04 4.90 -16.23
C HIS A 394 -14.32 4.53 -14.94
N PHE A 395 -15.00 3.76 -14.08
CA PHE A 395 -14.43 3.35 -12.81
C PHE A 395 -13.65 2.03 -12.92
N LEU A 396 -12.49 1.98 -12.26
CA LEU A 396 -11.75 0.75 -12.00
C LEU A 396 -11.31 0.73 -10.53
N GLU A 397 -11.55 -0.39 -9.85
CA GLU A 397 -11.19 -0.58 -8.44
C GLU A 397 -9.68 -0.37 -8.22
N ALA A 398 -9.31 0.07 -7.02
CA ALA A 398 -7.93 0.42 -6.72
C ALA A 398 -7.02 -0.80 -6.90
N GLU A 399 -7.46 -1.96 -6.44
CA GLU A 399 -6.76 -3.24 -6.42
C GLU A 399 -6.50 -3.81 -7.81
N LEU A 400 -7.28 -3.38 -8.81
CA LEU A 400 -7.18 -3.84 -10.18
C LEU A 400 -6.23 -2.95 -10.99
N GLY A 401 -5.46 -3.55 -11.88
CA GLY A 401 -4.61 -2.83 -12.82
C GLY A 401 -5.01 -3.06 -14.27
N GLY A 402 -4.32 -2.39 -15.19
CA GLY A 402 -4.43 -2.63 -16.63
C GLY A 402 -4.77 -1.40 -17.45
N CYS A 403 -5.22 -1.63 -18.68
CA CYS A 403 -5.61 -0.58 -19.63
C CYS A 403 -6.76 0.25 -19.04
N PHE A 404 -6.62 1.57 -19.08
CA PHE A 404 -7.58 2.52 -18.57
C PHE A 404 -7.81 3.66 -19.57
N LEU A 405 -9.06 4.06 -19.75
CA LEU A 405 -9.46 5.05 -20.75
C LEU A 405 -9.54 6.43 -20.15
N VAL A 406 -9.04 7.41 -20.90
CA VAL A 406 -9.13 8.81 -20.54
C VAL A 406 -9.60 9.63 -21.74
N ALA A 407 -10.46 10.61 -21.49
CA ALA A 407 -10.90 11.56 -22.50
C ALA A 407 -10.03 12.82 -22.45
N LYS A 408 -9.60 13.27 -23.62
CA LYS A 408 -8.87 14.54 -23.83
C LYS A 408 -9.77 15.65 -24.36
N THR A 409 -10.96 15.31 -24.87
CA THR A 409 -11.97 16.25 -25.40
C THR A 409 -13.33 16.04 -24.75
N ALA A 410 -14.16 17.08 -24.76
CA ALA A 410 -15.51 17.02 -24.21
C ALA A 410 -16.41 16.03 -24.96
N GLU A 411 -16.29 15.90 -26.28
CA GLU A 411 -17.05 14.92 -27.07
C GLU A 411 -16.65 13.49 -26.71
N ALA A 412 -15.35 13.24 -26.52
CA ALA A 412 -14.87 11.93 -26.08
C ALA A 412 -15.39 11.59 -24.69
N ALA A 413 -15.39 12.54 -23.75
CA ALA A 413 -15.92 12.34 -22.41
C ALA A 413 -17.43 12.06 -22.44
N LEU A 414 -18.19 12.77 -23.29
CA LEU A 414 -19.61 12.56 -23.51
C LEU A 414 -19.89 11.16 -24.09
N ALA A 415 -19.22 10.79 -25.18
CA ALA A 415 -19.43 9.52 -25.86
C ALA A 415 -19.08 8.33 -24.95
N LEU A 416 -17.92 8.37 -24.29
CA LEU A 416 -17.48 7.30 -23.38
C LEU A 416 -18.26 7.27 -22.06
N GLY A 417 -18.84 8.40 -21.64
CA GLY A 417 -19.71 8.48 -20.46
C GLY A 417 -21.14 7.97 -20.72
N ARG A 418 -21.61 7.98 -21.97
CA ARG A 418 -22.91 7.42 -22.37
C ARG A 418 -22.89 5.90 -22.40
N ASP A 419 -21.87 5.34 -23.05
CA ASP A 419 -21.70 3.91 -23.25
C ASP A 419 -20.24 3.50 -22.98
N ILE A 420 -20.05 2.59 -22.02
CA ILE A 420 -18.73 2.11 -21.60
C ILE A 420 -18.35 0.93 -22.51
N PRO A 421 -17.16 0.92 -23.11
CA PRO A 421 -16.74 -0.19 -23.96
C PRO A 421 -16.68 -1.49 -23.16
N GLN A 422 -16.91 -2.61 -23.85
CA GLN A 422 -16.68 -3.93 -23.28
C GLN A 422 -15.22 -4.06 -22.86
N ARG A 423 -14.99 -4.61 -21.68
CA ARG A 423 -13.65 -4.81 -21.11
C ARG A 423 -13.23 -6.25 -21.32
N ARG A 424 -12.03 -6.50 -21.84
CA ARG A 424 -11.42 -7.83 -21.75
C ARG A 424 -10.74 -7.94 -20.40
N LEU A 425 -11.34 -8.73 -19.51
CA LEU A 425 -10.75 -9.03 -18.22
C LEU A 425 -9.88 -10.27 -18.36
N ARG A 426 -8.62 -10.17 -17.94
CA ARG A 426 -7.68 -11.29 -17.91
C ARG A 426 -7.40 -11.66 -16.45
N ALA A 427 -7.52 -12.94 -16.14
CA ALA A 427 -7.52 -13.46 -14.79
C ALA A 427 -6.59 -14.66 -14.66
N LEU A 428 -6.03 -14.83 -13.46
CA LEU A 428 -5.44 -16.10 -13.03
C LEU A 428 -6.46 -16.87 -12.18
N LEU A 429 -6.85 -18.05 -12.68
CA LEU A 429 -7.80 -18.94 -12.03
C LEU A 429 -7.08 -20.10 -11.36
N CYS A 430 -7.54 -20.47 -10.17
CA CYS A 430 -6.91 -21.48 -9.33
C CYS A 430 -7.64 -22.82 -9.35
N GLY A 431 -6.85 -23.89 -9.38
CA GLY A 431 -7.33 -25.25 -9.17
C GLY A 431 -7.73 -25.97 -10.45
N GLU A 432 -7.68 -27.31 -10.38
CA GLU A 432 -8.09 -28.16 -11.50
C GLU A 432 -9.58 -28.01 -11.84
N GLN A 433 -10.40 -27.71 -10.83
CA GLN A 433 -11.84 -27.54 -11.02
C GLN A 433 -12.15 -26.31 -11.88
N ALA A 434 -11.40 -25.21 -11.73
CA ALA A 434 -11.54 -24.04 -12.58
C ALA A 434 -11.14 -24.37 -14.02
N LEU A 435 -10.06 -25.12 -14.23
CA LEU A 435 -9.64 -25.56 -15.56
C LEU A 435 -10.70 -26.46 -16.23
N ARG A 436 -11.24 -27.45 -15.51
CA ARG A 436 -12.33 -28.31 -16.04
C ARG A 436 -13.55 -27.48 -16.42
N ARG A 437 -13.96 -26.52 -15.59
CA ARG A 437 -15.08 -25.63 -15.90
C ARG A 437 -14.84 -24.77 -17.14
N LEU A 438 -13.62 -24.29 -17.35
CA LEU A 438 -13.25 -23.58 -18.57
C LEU A 438 -13.32 -24.48 -19.82
N GLN A 439 -12.97 -25.76 -19.69
CA GLN A 439 -12.92 -26.71 -20.80
C GLN A 439 -14.27 -27.38 -21.12
N GLU A 440 -15.09 -27.65 -20.10
CA GLU A 440 -16.27 -28.53 -20.20
C GLU A 440 -17.60 -27.81 -19.89
N GLY A 441 -17.56 -26.62 -19.26
CA GLY A 441 -18.75 -25.96 -18.75
C GLY A 441 -19.47 -25.08 -19.78
N ASN A 442 -20.80 -24.98 -19.67
CA ASN A 442 -21.60 -23.95 -20.37
C ASN A 442 -21.09 -22.51 -20.06
N HIS A 443 -20.43 -22.32 -18.92
CA HIS A 443 -19.82 -21.06 -18.49
C HIS A 443 -18.42 -20.80 -19.08
N GLY A 444 -17.78 -21.79 -19.71
CA GLY A 444 -16.42 -21.68 -20.29
C GLY A 444 -16.39 -21.18 -21.75
N ARG A 445 -17.51 -21.20 -22.46
CA ARG A 445 -17.57 -20.87 -23.91
C ARG A 445 -17.17 -19.43 -24.24
N ASP A 446 -17.33 -18.51 -23.30
CA ASP A 446 -16.98 -17.10 -23.46
C ASP A 446 -15.55 -16.78 -22.98
N TRP A 447 -14.83 -17.78 -22.47
CA TRP A 447 -13.47 -17.63 -21.97
C TRP A 447 -12.46 -18.10 -22.99
N GLN A 448 -11.41 -17.30 -23.19
CA GLN A 448 -10.23 -17.66 -23.93
C GLN A 448 -9.13 -18.06 -22.95
N ILE A 449 -8.71 -19.33 -22.98
CA ILE A 449 -7.58 -19.82 -22.19
C ILE A 449 -6.29 -19.45 -22.92
N HIS A 450 -5.38 -18.75 -22.25
CA HIS A 450 -4.07 -18.36 -22.79
C HIS A 450 -2.98 -19.35 -22.41
N ARG A 451 -2.97 -19.76 -21.14
CA ARG A 451 -1.93 -20.62 -20.57
C ARG A 451 -2.44 -21.40 -19.39
N VAL A 452 -1.91 -22.61 -19.22
CA VAL A 452 -2.10 -23.42 -18.02
C VAL A 452 -0.72 -23.82 -17.51
N ALA A 453 -0.48 -23.66 -16.21
CA ALA A 453 0.77 -24.00 -15.55
C ALA A 453 0.53 -24.87 -14.32
N PRO A 454 1.40 -25.87 -14.04
CA PRO A 454 1.36 -26.60 -12.79
C PRO A 454 1.74 -25.67 -11.62
N SER A 455 1.12 -25.87 -10.47
CA SER A 455 1.40 -25.13 -9.24
C SER A 455 1.46 -26.10 -8.06
N VAL A 456 2.56 -26.11 -7.32
CA VAL A 456 2.70 -26.95 -6.12
C VAL A 456 1.62 -26.64 -5.06
N ARG A 457 1.24 -25.37 -4.92
CA ARG A 457 0.28 -24.93 -3.89
C ARG A 457 -1.20 -25.10 -4.29
N PHE A 458 -1.55 -24.68 -5.50
CA PHE A 458 -2.93 -24.66 -6.01
C PHE A 458 -3.26 -25.78 -7.02
N GLY A 459 -2.35 -26.74 -7.23
CA GLY A 459 -2.45 -27.79 -8.25
C GLY A 459 -2.19 -27.27 -9.66
N LYS A 460 -3.10 -26.44 -10.19
CA LYS A 460 -2.97 -25.80 -11.51
C LYS A 460 -3.39 -24.33 -11.45
N LEU A 461 -2.73 -23.52 -12.24
CA LEU A 461 -3.10 -22.13 -12.51
C LEU A 461 -3.45 -21.99 -13.98
N SER A 462 -4.59 -21.36 -14.26
CA SER A 462 -5.07 -21.11 -15.63
C SER A 462 -5.16 -19.61 -15.87
N GLU A 463 -4.37 -19.09 -16.81
CA GLU A 463 -4.50 -17.73 -17.32
C GLU A 463 -5.58 -17.74 -18.40
N ALA A 464 -6.68 -17.02 -18.17
CA ALA A 464 -7.78 -16.94 -19.11
C ALA A 464 -8.35 -15.51 -19.16
N SER A 465 -9.00 -15.16 -20.27
CA SER A 465 -9.67 -13.87 -20.42
C SER A 465 -11.09 -14.01 -20.93
N ARG A 466 -11.94 -13.07 -20.54
CA ARG A 466 -13.33 -12.97 -21.02
C ARG A 466 -13.70 -11.52 -21.31
N TRP A 467 -14.53 -11.32 -22.33
CA TRP A 467 -15.16 -10.04 -22.60
C TRP A 467 -16.33 -9.83 -21.66
N VAL A 468 -16.36 -8.68 -20.99
CA VAL A 468 -17.35 -8.37 -19.97
C VAL A 468 -17.99 -7.02 -20.24
N VAL A 469 -19.32 -7.01 -20.19
CA VAL A 469 -20.16 -5.81 -20.17
C VAL A 469 -20.55 -5.54 -18.72
N GLY A 470 -20.44 -4.29 -18.27
CA GLY A 470 -20.84 -3.89 -16.93
C GLY A 470 -19.75 -4.01 -15.86
N PRO A 471 -20.10 -3.88 -14.57
CA PRO A 471 -19.15 -3.72 -13.46
C PRO A 471 -18.19 -4.90 -13.29
N VAL A 472 -16.92 -4.60 -12.97
CA VAL A 472 -15.94 -5.65 -12.65
C VAL A 472 -16.32 -6.40 -11.36
N SER A 473 -16.98 -5.74 -10.41
CA SER A 473 -17.52 -6.38 -9.20
C SER A 473 -18.50 -7.50 -9.53
N MET A 474 -19.42 -7.30 -10.49
CA MET A 474 -20.36 -8.32 -10.94
C MET A 474 -19.64 -9.53 -11.54
N PHE A 475 -18.56 -9.29 -12.31
CA PHE A 475 -17.75 -10.38 -12.86
C PHE A 475 -17.05 -11.19 -11.77
N ARG A 476 -16.51 -10.52 -10.74
CA ARG A 476 -15.86 -11.18 -9.60
C ARG A 476 -16.87 -12.02 -8.79
N GLU A 477 -18.07 -11.48 -8.56
CA GLU A 477 -19.19 -12.22 -7.94
C GLU A 477 -19.61 -13.45 -8.76
N GLU A 478 -19.70 -13.31 -10.09
CA GLU A 478 -20.00 -14.42 -10.99
C GLU A 478 -18.93 -15.51 -10.91
N CYS A 479 -17.66 -15.12 -10.93
CA CYS A 479 -16.52 -16.04 -10.81
C CYS A 479 -16.57 -16.82 -9.49
N ALA A 480 -16.82 -16.15 -8.37
CA ALA A 480 -16.98 -16.78 -7.07
C ALA A 480 -18.18 -17.75 -7.06
N ARG A 481 -19.34 -17.34 -7.57
CA ARG A 481 -20.57 -18.17 -7.62
C ARG A 481 -20.44 -19.39 -8.52
N THR A 482 -19.71 -19.26 -9.63
CA THR A 482 -19.51 -20.35 -10.62
C THR A 482 -18.34 -21.25 -10.28
N GLY A 483 -17.57 -20.93 -9.23
CA GLY A 483 -16.38 -21.67 -8.82
C GLY A 483 -15.21 -21.52 -9.78
N LEU A 484 -15.17 -20.44 -10.56
CA LEU A 484 -14.00 -19.97 -11.30
C LEU A 484 -13.16 -19.11 -10.36
N VAL A 485 -12.46 -19.75 -9.42
CA VAL A 485 -11.82 -19.07 -8.29
C VAL A 485 -10.67 -18.19 -8.77
N LEU A 486 -10.85 -16.87 -8.68
CA LEU A 486 -9.84 -15.87 -8.99
C LEU A 486 -8.74 -15.89 -7.93
N LEU A 487 -7.49 -15.98 -8.37
CA LEU A 487 -6.34 -15.94 -7.48
C LEU A 487 -6.31 -14.57 -6.76
N GLY A 488 -6.27 -14.61 -5.43
CA GLY A 488 -6.17 -13.43 -4.59
C GLY A 488 -7.48 -12.70 -4.32
N ASP A 489 -8.62 -13.16 -4.87
CA ASP A 489 -9.92 -12.52 -4.66
C ASP A 489 -10.55 -12.87 -3.31
N ALA A 490 -9.99 -12.26 -2.27
CA ALA A 490 -10.41 -12.38 -0.89
C ALA A 490 -11.85 -11.93 -0.62
N GLN A 491 -12.32 -10.95 -1.39
CA GLN A 491 -13.57 -10.25 -1.14
C GLN A 491 -14.77 -11.13 -1.48
N TYR A 492 -14.71 -11.83 -2.62
CA TYR A 492 -15.82 -12.63 -3.12
C TYR A 492 -15.65 -14.13 -2.88
N ALA A 493 -14.40 -14.64 -2.82
CA ALA A 493 -14.15 -16.06 -2.56
C ALA A 493 -14.02 -16.42 -1.07
N GLY A 494 -14.06 -15.43 -0.16
CA GLY A 494 -14.09 -15.66 1.30
C GLY A 494 -12.72 -16.00 1.92
N GLU A 495 -12.75 -16.63 3.11
CA GLU A 495 -11.52 -16.95 3.87
C GLU A 495 -10.64 -18.00 3.17
N ASP A 496 -11.24 -18.91 2.41
CA ASP A 496 -10.56 -19.95 1.63
C ASP A 496 -10.01 -19.47 0.27
N ALA A 497 -10.09 -18.16 -0.02
CA ALA A 497 -9.59 -17.61 -1.28
C ALA A 497 -8.10 -17.95 -1.46
N PRO A 498 -7.70 -18.53 -2.60
CA PRO A 498 -6.31 -18.90 -2.86
C PRO A 498 -5.44 -17.64 -2.97
N ARG A 499 -4.41 -17.52 -2.14
CA ARG A 499 -3.56 -16.32 -2.04
C ARG A 499 -2.09 -16.70 -2.05
N ILE A 500 -1.26 -15.93 -2.78
CA ILE A 500 0.21 -16.12 -2.76
C ILE A 500 0.82 -15.35 -1.59
N ARG A 501 0.64 -14.01 -1.53
CA ARG A 501 1.12 -13.10 -0.47
C ARG A 501 0.29 -11.79 -0.54
N ARG A 502 -0.20 -11.26 0.60
CA ARG A 502 -1.11 -10.07 0.68
C ARG A 502 -2.45 -10.23 -0.08
N SER A 503 -3.35 -9.26 0.05
CA SER A 503 -4.71 -9.24 -0.55
C SER A 503 -4.75 -8.73 -2.00
N GLN A 504 -3.76 -9.08 -2.84
CA GLN A 504 -3.74 -8.63 -4.24
C GLN A 504 -4.58 -9.55 -5.12
N VAL A 505 -5.52 -8.97 -5.89
CA VAL A 505 -6.36 -9.71 -6.84
C VAL A 505 -5.66 -9.82 -8.18
N PHE A 506 -5.48 -11.03 -8.69
CA PHE A 506 -4.83 -11.30 -9.98
C PHE A 506 -5.85 -11.23 -11.13
N LEU A 507 -6.39 -10.03 -11.32
CA LEU A 507 -7.35 -9.67 -12.33
C LEU A 507 -6.95 -8.31 -12.92
N PHE A 508 -6.90 -8.20 -14.25
CA PHE A 508 -6.54 -6.96 -14.92
C PHE A 508 -7.33 -6.73 -16.21
N VAL A 509 -7.46 -5.45 -16.58
CA VAL A 509 -8.07 -5.04 -17.85
C VAL A 509 -7.02 -5.09 -18.95
N ASP A 510 -7.21 -5.99 -19.91
CA ASP A 510 -6.25 -6.26 -20.99
C ASP A 510 -6.61 -5.52 -22.29
N GLY A 511 -7.85 -5.05 -22.42
CA GLY A 511 -8.27 -4.31 -23.60
C GLY A 511 -9.73 -3.89 -23.55
N PHE A 512 -10.13 -3.16 -24.59
CA PHE A 512 -11.48 -2.64 -24.77
C PHE A 512 -12.04 -3.07 -26.11
N LEU A 513 -13.37 -3.17 -26.21
CA LEU A 513 -14.07 -3.38 -27.46
C LEU A 513 -15.28 -2.45 -27.49
N ALA A 514 -15.35 -1.61 -28.52
CA ALA A 514 -16.45 -0.68 -28.68
C ALA A 514 -17.73 -1.44 -29.09
N THR A 515 -18.81 -1.25 -28.34
CA THR A 515 -20.15 -1.75 -28.66
C THR A 515 -20.66 -1.12 -29.96
N PRO A 516 -21.62 -1.75 -30.68
CA PRO A 516 -22.21 -1.13 -31.87
C PRO A 516 -22.80 0.26 -31.62
N GLN A 517 -23.37 0.47 -30.43
CA GLN A 517 -23.90 1.76 -30.00
C GLN A 517 -22.78 2.80 -29.81
N LEU A 518 -21.73 2.46 -29.06
CA LEU A 518 -20.57 3.34 -28.89
C LEU A 518 -19.89 3.67 -30.24
N GLN A 519 -19.80 2.71 -31.15
CA GLN A 519 -19.26 2.94 -32.50
C GLN A 519 -20.11 3.94 -33.32
N SER A 520 -21.44 3.91 -33.16
CA SER A 520 -22.36 4.87 -33.78
C SER A 520 -22.23 6.26 -33.17
N GLU A 521 -22.13 6.35 -31.84
CA GLU A 521 -21.92 7.61 -31.12
C GLU A 521 -20.58 8.25 -31.45
N CYS A 522 -19.51 7.45 -31.46
CA CYS A 522 -18.17 7.90 -31.81
C CYS A 522 -18.07 8.35 -33.26
N ARG A 523 -18.73 7.67 -34.21
CA ARG A 523 -18.82 8.12 -35.61
C ARG A 523 -19.49 9.49 -35.72
N ARG A 524 -20.58 9.71 -34.99
CA ARG A 524 -21.27 11.03 -34.94
C ARG A 524 -20.42 12.13 -34.32
N ALA A 525 -19.52 11.77 -33.40
CA ALA A 525 -18.60 12.69 -32.73
C ALA A 525 -17.23 12.85 -33.42
N GLY A 526 -17.00 12.23 -34.59
CA GLY A 526 -15.70 12.30 -35.29
C GLY A 526 -14.58 11.42 -34.71
N LEU A 527 -14.88 10.55 -33.73
CA LEU A 527 -13.95 9.72 -32.96
C LEU A 527 -13.54 8.41 -33.67
N ILE A 528 -13.48 8.40 -35.00
CA ILE A 528 -13.39 7.16 -35.79
C ILE A 528 -12.03 6.44 -35.60
N SER A 529 -10.93 7.19 -35.59
CA SER A 529 -9.57 6.66 -35.35
C SER A 529 -9.39 6.17 -33.91
N SER A 530 -9.94 6.90 -32.94
CA SER A 530 -9.94 6.57 -31.51
C SER A 530 -10.62 5.23 -31.25
N VAL A 531 -11.78 4.99 -31.86
CA VAL A 531 -12.50 3.71 -31.74
C VAL A 531 -11.79 2.57 -32.45
N ALA A 532 -11.18 2.82 -33.62
CA ALA A 532 -10.41 1.80 -34.33
C ALA A 532 -9.19 1.31 -33.52
N GLN A 533 -8.52 2.21 -32.78
CA GLN A 533 -7.41 1.84 -31.90
C GLN A 533 -7.85 1.18 -30.59
N LEU A 534 -9.00 1.58 -30.04
CA LEU A 534 -9.62 0.85 -28.93
C LEU A 534 -9.95 -0.60 -29.29
N VAL A 535 -10.42 -0.82 -30.53
CA VAL A 535 -10.63 -2.14 -31.11
C VAL A 535 -9.31 -2.87 -31.38
N ALA A 536 -8.25 -2.19 -31.85
CA ALA A 536 -6.93 -2.77 -32.11
C ALA A 536 -6.16 -3.17 -30.83
N MET A 537 -6.38 -2.48 -29.70
CA MET A 537 -5.85 -2.89 -28.39
C MET A 537 -6.49 -4.19 -27.88
N GLY A 538 -7.62 -4.61 -28.45
CA GLY A 538 -8.18 -5.95 -28.30
C GLY A 538 -7.32 -7.06 -28.92
N THR A 539 -6.28 -6.73 -29.70
CA THR A 539 -5.34 -7.70 -30.28
C THR A 539 -3.93 -7.48 -29.72
N ASN A 540 -3.59 -8.19 -28.64
CA ASN A 540 -2.22 -8.51 -28.23
C ASN A 540 -1.18 -7.39 -27.98
N LYS A 541 -1.53 -6.22 -27.42
CA LYS A 541 -0.49 -5.25 -26.96
C LYS A 541 -0.04 -5.35 -25.52
N SER A 542 -0.74 -6.09 -24.65
CA SER A 542 -0.15 -6.55 -23.37
C SER A 542 1.05 -7.48 -23.56
N ALA A 543 1.27 -7.94 -24.80
CA ALA A 543 2.46 -8.66 -25.18
C ALA A 543 3.70 -7.76 -25.20
N GLU A 544 3.68 -6.48 -25.61
CA GLU A 544 4.93 -5.74 -25.92
C GLU A 544 5.83 -5.53 -24.68
N TRP A 545 5.32 -4.95 -23.58
CA TRP A 545 6.09 -4.83 -22.32
C TRP A 545 6.34 -6.18 -21.66
N GLY A 546 5.37 -7.10 -21.78
CA GLY A 546 5.54 -8.46 -21.33
C GLY A 546 6.61 -9.21 -22.11
N THR A 547 6.83 -8.91 -23.39
CA THR A 547 7.83 -9.54 -24.27
C THR A 547 9.19 -8.92 -24.07
N GLU A 548 9.29 -7.61 -23.85
CA GLU A 548 10.55 -6.96 -23.49
C GLU A 548 11.02 -7.42 -22.11
N ILE A 549 10.14 -7.41 -21.11
CA ILE A 549 10.46 -7.95 -19.77
C ILE A 549 10.70 -9.46 -19.84
N LYS A 550 9.91 -10.25 -20.59
CA LYS A 550 10.17 -11.68 -20.78
C LYS A 550 11.47 -11.95 -21.55
N ALA A 551 11.88 -11.05 -22.44
CA ALA A 551 13.17 -11.15 -23.14
C ALA A 551 14.34 -10.93 -22.17
N LEU A 552 14.13 -10.09 -21.14
CA LEU A 552 15.08 -9.91 -20.04
C LEU A 552 15.01 -11.02 -18.98
N MET A 553 13.85 -11.69 -18.83
CA MET A 553 13.67 -12.85 -17.95
C MET A 553 14.28 -14.10 -18.56
N GLY A 554 15.58 -14.25 -18.37
CA GLY A 554 16.31 -15.43 -18.80
C GLY A 554 17.62 -15.60 -18.03
N PRO A 555 18.26 -16.76 -18.16
CA PRO A 555 19.56 -16.95 -17.57
C PRO A 555 20.61 -16.07 -18.26
N GLU A 556 21.49 -15.45 -17.48
CA GLU A 556 22.67 -14.75 -17.97
C GLU A 556 23.67 -15.78 -18.53
N TRP A 557 23.75 -15.85 -19.85
CA TRP A 557 24.52 -16.88 -20.56
C TRP A 557 26.03 -16.74 -20.35
N LYS A 558 26.52 -15.54 -19.99
CA LYS A 558 27.94 -15.26 -19.75
C LYS A 558 28.46 -15.87 -18.46
N THR A 559 27.60 -16.12 -17.47
CA THR A 559 27.99 -16.58 -16.12
C THR A 559 28.92 -17.80 -16.16
N LYS A 560 28.60 -18.81 -16.98
CA LYS A 560 29.45 -20.02 -17.11
C LYS A 560 30.85 -19.73 -17.63
N TYR A 561 31.01 -18.77 -18.54
CA TYR A 561 32.32 -18.41 -19.09
C TYR A 561 33.13 -17.60 -18.10
N ILE A 562 32.48 -16.68 -17.38
CA ILE A 562 33.12 -15.92 -16.30
C ILE A 562 33.61 -16.88 -15.22
N VAL A 563 32.78 -17.83 -14.78
CA VAL A 563 33.17 -18.87 -13.81
C VAL A 563 34.41 -19.63 -14.28
N VAL A 564 34.41 -20.17 -15.51
CA VAL A 564 35.56 -20.95 -16.01
C VAL A 564 36.83 -20.11 -16.09
N VAL A 565 36.75 -18.87 -16.55
CA VAL A 565 37.90 -17.96 -16.63
C VAL A 565 38.43 -17.62 -15.23
N THR A 566 37.55 -17.35 -14.26
CA THR A 566 37.95 -17.03 -12.88
C THR A 566 38.54 -18.24 -12.17
N VAL A 567 38.02 -19.45 -12.38
CA VAL A 567 38.61 -20.69 -11.86
C VAL A 567 39.98 -20.96 -12.48
N ALA A 568 40.13 -20.78 -13.80
CA ALA A 568 41.42 -20.92 -14.47
C ALA A 568 42.44 -19.90 -13.96
N LEU A 569 42.02 -18.66 -13.71
CA LEU A 569 42.85 -17.64 -13.07
C LEU A 569 43.30 -18.10 -11.68
N GLN A 570 42.40 -18.61 -10.84
CA GLN A 570 42.75 -19.10 -9.51
C GLN A 570 43.77 -20.24 -9.56
N ILE A 571 43.59 -21.22 -10.45
CA ILE A 571 44.54 -22.33 -10.64
C ILE A 571 45.90 -21.80 -11.11
N PHE A 572 45.90 -20.89 -12.07
CA PHE A 572 47.12 -20.25 -12.57
C PHE A 572 47.86 -19.50 -11.47
N MET A 573 47.13 -18.68 -10.70
CA MET A 573 47.72 -17.92 -9.60
C MET A 573 48.29 -18.84 -8.52
N ALA A 574 47.55 -19.88 -8.12
CA ALA A 574 48.03 -20.88 -7.16
C ALA A 574 49.36 -21.52 -7.61
N TYR A 575 49.52 -21.77 -8.92
CA TYR A 575 50.75 -22.34 -9.47
C TYR A 575 51.92 -21.36 -9.50
N ILE A 576 51.70 -20.10 -9.91
CA ILE A 576 52.80 -19.15 -10.05
C ILE A 576 53.30 -18.61 -8.71
N THR A 577 52.44 -18.56 -7.68
CA THR A 577 52.77 -17.93 -6.39
C THR A 577 53.55 -18.83 -5.43
N ARG A 578 53.83 -20.09 -5.80
CA ARG A 578 54.48 -21.10 -4.92
C ARG A 578 55.77 -20.62 -4.26
N ASN A 579 56.60 -19.90 -5.01
CA ASN A 579 57.94 -19.49 -4.57
C ASN A 579 58.05 -17.96 -4.37
N TRP A 580 56.91 -17.29 -4.18
CA TRP A 580 56.91 -15.85 -3.98
C TRP A 580 57.32 -15.51 -2.54
N SER A 581 57.88 -14.31 -2.35
CA SER A 581 58.08 -13.78 -1.00
C SER A 581 56.74 -13.67 -0.28
N ILE A 582 56.73 -13.87 1.05
CA ILE A 582 55.49 -13.78 1.86
C ILE A 582 54.73 -12.47 1.64
N CYS A 583 55.45 -11.34 1.48
CA CYS A 583 54.82 -10.04 1.23
C CYS A 583 54.12 -9.98 -0.12
N SER A 584 54.81 -10.38 -1.20
CA SER A 584 54.23 -10.41 -2.55
C SER A 584 53.07 -11.40 -2.63
N PHE A 585 53.20 -12.54 -1.97
CA PHE A 585 52.18 -13.57 -1.86
C PHE A 585 50.91 -13.02 -1.20
N LEU A 586 51.01 -12.38 -0.03
CA LEU A 586 49.87 -11.81 0.67
C LEU A 586 49.17 -10.70 -0.12
N VAL A 587 49.93 -9.84 -0.79
CA VAL A 587 49.37 -8.79 -1.66
C VAL A 587 48.55 -9.41 -2.79
N VAL A 588 49.08 -10.44 -3.46
CA VAL A 588 48.36 -11.10 -4.56
C VAL A 588 47.16 -11.90 -4.08
N VAL A 589 47.29 -12.61 -2.95
CA VAL A 589 46.16 -13.27 -2.28
C VAL A 589 45.05 -12.27 -2.00
N TYR A 590 45.35 -11.08 -1.49
CA TYR A 590 44.34 -10.09 -1.18
C TYR A 590 43.74 -9.44 -2.44
N VAL A 591 44.58 -8.94 -3.36
CA VAL A 591 44.11 -8.14 -4.50
C VAL A 591 43.50 -9.03 -5.60
N VAL A 592 44.17 -10.12 -5.97
CA VAL A 592 43.72 -11.00 -7.06
C VAL A 592 42.90 -12.15 -6.50
N GLY A 593 43.46 -12.87 -5.52
CA GLY A 593 42.87 -14.06 -4.93
C GLY A 593 41.48 -13.80 -4.35
N ALA A 594 41.38 -12.89 -3.39
CA ALA A 594 40.16 -12.59 -2.68
C ALA A 594 39.11 -11.96 -3.62
N THR A 595 39.50 -11.05 -4.51
CA THR A 595 38.57 -10.49 -5.51
C THR A 595 37.95 -11.57 -6.39
N ALA A 596 38.76 -12.49 -6.91
CA ALA A 596 38.25 -13.56 -7.77
C ALA A 596 37.46 -14.62 -7.00
N ASN A 597 37.85 -15.00 -5.77
CA ASN A 597 37.02 -15.89 -4.94
C ASN A 597 35.71 -15.24 -4.51
N HIS A 598 35.71 -13.94 -4.23
CA HIS A 598 34.48 -13.20 -3.97
C HIS A 598 33.56 -13.14 -5.19
N SER A 599 34.12 -12.97 -6.40
CA SER A 599 33.36 -13.12 -7.64
C SER A 599 32.73 -14.51 -7.75
N LEU A 600 33.45 -15.57 -7.38
CA LEU A 600 32.92 -16.94 -7.40
C LEU A 600 31.85 -17.20 -6.34
N PHE A 601 31.96 -16.61 -5.14
CA PHE A 601 30.87 -16.62 -4.15
C PHE A 601 29.58 -16.06 -4.75
N LEU A 602 29.68 -14.95 -5.47
CA LEU A 602 28.53 -14.32 -6.10
C LEU A 602 28.05 -15.05 -7.35
N ALA A 603 28.94 -15.73 -8.08
CA ALA A 603 28.52 -16.65 -9.12
C ALA A 603 27.65 -17.77 -8.50
N ILE A 604 28.08 -18.36 -7.38
CA ILE A 604 27.30 -19.38 -6.65
C ILE A 604 25.96 -18.80 -6.17
N HIS A 605 25.94 -17.55 -5.69
CA HIS A 605 24.72 -16.81 -5.34
C HIS A 605 23.73 -16.76 -6.51
N GLU A 606 24.14 -16.26 -7.68
CA GLU A 606 23.29 -16.18 -8.87
C GLU A 606 22.81 -17.56 -9.36
N LEU A 607 23.68 -18.57 -9.28
CA LEU A 607 23.37 -19.94 -9.65
C LEU A 607 22.38 -20.60 -8.68
N ALA A 608 22.38 -20.21 -7.41
CA ALA A 608 21.39 -20.67 -6.44
C ALA A 608 19.98 -20.18 -6.79
N HIS A 609 19.85 -18.97 -7.35
CA HIS A 609 18.61 -18.42 -7.92
C HIS A 609 18.24 -19.05 -9.27
N GLY A 610 19.15 -19.79 -9.89
CA GLY A 610 18.93 -20.43 -11.20
C GLY A 610 19.16 -19.49 -12.39
N LEU A 611 19.91 -18.40 -12.20
CA LEU A 611 20.10 -17.35 -13.19
C LEU A 611 21.27 -17.60 -14.15
N GLY A 612 22.09 -18.65 -13.97
CA GLY A 612 23.21 -18.94 -14.88
C GLY A 612 22.87 -19.89 -16.04
N ALA A 613 21.80 -20.68 -15.95
CA ALA A 613 21.37 -21.60 -17.01
C ALA A 613 19.87 -21.90 -16.97
N LYS A 614 19.31 -22.40 -18.09
CA LYS A 614 17.88 -22.75 -18.17
C LYS A 614 17.48 -23.94 -17.30
N SER A 615 18.40 -24.85 -17.02
CA SER A 615 18.16 -26.06 -16.21
C SER A 615 18.77 -25.90 -14.82
N MET A 616 18.03 -26.30 -13.79
CA MET A 616 18.53 -26.28 -12.42
C MET A 616 19.73 -27.24 -12.24
N THR A 617 19.75 -28.36 -12.95
CA THR A 617 20.89 -29.28 -12.97
C THR A 617 22.14 -28.61 -13.55
N ALA A 618 21.98 -27.83 -14.63
CA ALA A 618 23.10 -27.10 -15.22
C ALA A 618 23.62 -26.01 -14.26
N ASN A 619 22.73 -25.30 -13.55
CA ASN A 619 23.14 -24.33 -12.53
C ASN A 619 23.93 -25.00 -11.40
N LYS A 620 23.48 -26.17 -10.92
CA LYS A 620 24.22 -26.95 -9.90
C LYS A 620 25.62 -27.34 -10.38
N ILE A 621 25.75 -27.85 -11.60
CA ILE A 621 27.06 -28.26 -12.17
C ILE A 621 27.99 -27.05 -12.30
N ILE A 622 27.51 -25.92 -12.86
CA ILE A 622 28.30 -24.69 -12.96
C ILE A 622 28.67 -24.18 -11.55
N GLY A 623 27.76 -24.31 -10.58
CA GLY A 623 28.00 -23.94 -9.19
C GLY A 623 29.11 -24.77 -8.55
N MET A 624 29.17 -26.08 -8.81
CA MET A 624 30.26 -26.95 -8.35
C MET A 624 31.60 -26.54 -8.97
N VAL A 625 31.62 -26.15 -10.26
CA VAL A 625 32.83 -25.62 -10.91
C VAL A 625 33.27 -24.32 -10.26
N ALA A 626 32.33 -23.40 -9.98
CA ALA A 626 32.62 -22.18 -9.25
C ALA A 626 33.13 -22.44 -7.81
N ASN A 627 32.75 -23.57 -7.21
CA ASN A 627 33.15 -23.96 -5.87
C ASN A 627 34.60 -24.47 -5.80
N LEU A 628 35.21 -24.93 -6.90
CA LEU A 628 36.53 -25.57 -6.88
C LEU A 628 37.62 -24.77 -6.14
N PRO A 629 37.90 -23.49 -6.47
CA PRO A 629 38.96 -22.73 -5.80
C PRO A 629 38.60 -22.21 -4.40
N ILE A 630 37.42 -22.55 -3.89
CA ILE A 630 36.94 -22.11 -2.57
C ILE A 630 37.41 -23.06 -1.45
N VAL A 631 37.85 -24.28 -1.80
CA VAL A 631 38.31 -25.36 -0.91
C VAL A 631 37.20 -25.99 -0.05
N PHE A 632 36.16 -25.23 0.32
CA PHE A 632 35.05 -25.75 1.11
C PHE A 632 33.81 -26.02 0.25
N PRO A 633 33.26 -27.26 0.21
CA PRO A 633 32.12 -27.61 -0.64
C PRO A 633 30.80 -27.10 -0.04
N TYR A 634 30.36 -25.90 -0.44
CA TYR A 634 29.17 -25.26 0.13
C TYR A 634 28.09 -24.88 -0.90
N CYS A 635 28.35 -24.90 -2.21
CA CYS A 635 27.42 -24.35 -3.21
C CYS A 635 26.03 -25.02 -3.21
N ILE A 636 25.95 -26.32 -2.89
CA ILE A 636 24.67 -27.05 -2.82
C ILE A 636 23.94 -26.75 -1.51
N THR A 637 24.65 -26.68 -0.39
CA THR A 637 24.09 -26.40 0.93
C THR A 637 23.73 -24.92 1.10
N PHE A 638 24.41 -24.04 0.38
CA PHE A 638 24.14 -22.60 0.33
C PHE A 638 22.71 -22.31 -0.12
N LYS A 639 22.21 -22.97 -1.17
CA LYS A 639 20.91 -22.64 -1.77
C LYS A 639 19.74 -22.73 -0.76
N PRO A 640 19.54 -23.82 -0.01
CA PRO A 640 18.49 -23.87 1.02
C PRO A 640 18.57 -22.72 2.03
N TYR A 641 19.75 -22.46 2.61
CA TYR A 641 19.97 -21.38 3.57
C TYR A 641 19.66 -20.02 2.96
N HIS A 642 20.20 -19.76 1.77
CA HIS A 642 19.99 -18.52 1.04
C HIS A 642 18.51 -18.26 0.72
N MET A 643 17.77 -19.29 0.29
CA MET A 643 16.32 -19.15 0.04
C MET A 643 15.54 -18.86 1.32
N ALA A 644 15.97 -19.41 2.46
CA ALA A 644 15.34 -19.14 3.75
C ALA A 644 15.64 -17.72 4.25
N HIS A 645 16.86 -17.22 4.05
CA HIS A 645 17.25 -15.83 4.28
C HIS A 645 16.33 -14.88 3.48
N HIS A 646 16.26 -15.01 2.14
CA HIS A 646 15.38 -14.20 1.29
C HIS A 646 13.90 -14.24 1.69
N ARG A 647 13.45 -15.34 2.30
CA ARG A 647 12.06 -15.50 2.76
C ARG A 647 11.79 -14.80 4.09
N ASN A 648 12.76 -14.77 4.99
CA ASN A 648 12.62 -14.32 6.37
C ASN A 648 13.71 -13.29 6.74
N GLN A 649 14.04 -12.43 5.80
CA GLN A 649 15.11 -11.44 5.93
C GLN A 649 14.93 -10.59 7.20
N GLY A 650 16.02 -10.37 7.93
CA GLY A 650 16.02 -9.55 9.15
C GLY A 650 15.31 -10.15 10.37
N VAL A 651 14.71 -11.35 10.25
CA VAL A 651 13.97 -11.96 11.36
C VAL A 651 14.93 -12.67 12.32
N ASP A 652 15.03 -12.15 13.54
CA ASP A 652 15.88 -12.72 14.60
C ASP A 652 15.61 -14.22 14.85
N GLY A 653 16.69 -14.99 15.01
CA GLY A 653 16.67 -16.44 15.19
C GLY A 653 16.19 -17.28 13.98
N ILE A 654 15.80 -16.65 12.87
CA ILE A 654 15.38 -17.33 11.64
C ILE A 654 16.32 -17.01 10.48
N ASP A 655 16.66 -15.74 10.31
CA ASP A 655 17.66 -15.29 9.35
C ASP A 655 19.07 -15.65 9.85
N THR A 656 19.76 -16.52 9.11
CA THR A 656 21.10 -16.99 9.48
C THR A 656 22.20 -16.02 9.09
N ASP A 657 21.88 -14.96 8.36
CA ASP A 657 22.89 -14.02 7.87
C ASP A 657 23.07 -12.84 8.85
N VAL A 658 22.10 -12.63 9.76
CA VAL A 658 22.16 -11.65 10.86
C VAL A 658 22.86 -12.27 12.09
N PRO A 659 23.69 -11.49 12.83
CA PRO A 659 24.27 -11.97 14.08
C PRO A 659 23.22 -12.38 15.12
N THR A 660 23.48 -13.47 15.81
CA THR A 660 22.69 -13.92 16.96
C THR A 660 22.77 -12.93 18.12
N THR A 661 21.80 -13.01 19.04
CA THR A 661 21.81 -12.21 20.28
C THR A 661 23.10 -12.39 21.09
N LEU A 662 23.67 -13.60 21.10
CA LEU A 662 24.94 -13.88 21.77
C LEU A 662 26.12 -13.17 21.10
N GLU A 663 26.24 -13.25 19.77
CA GLU A 663 27.26 -12.52 19.02
C GLU A 663 27.13 -11.01 19.25
N GLY A 664 25.90 -10.48 19.19
CA GLY A 664 25.61 -9.07 19.47
C GLY A 664 26.00 -8.65 20.89
N TYR A 665 25.72 -9.47 21.90
CA TYR A 665 26.09 -9.22 23.29
C TYR A 665 27.62 -9.24 23.49
N LEU A 666 28.33 -10.20 22.90
CA LEU A 666 29.80 -10.29 23.00
C LEU A 666 30.52 -9.11 22.33
N ILE A 667 29.98 -8.60 21.22
CA ILE A 667 30.57 -7.49 20.48
C ILE A 667 30.20 -6.13 21.10
N THR A 668 28.93 -5.96 21.48
CA THR A 668 28.38 -4.65 21.89
C THR A 668 28.15 -4.57 23.40
N GLY A 669 27.46 -5.55 23.98
CA GLY A 669 27.04 -5.54 25.38
C GLY A 669 28.19 -5.66 26.39
N THR A 670 29.25 -6.40 26.05
CA THR A 670 30.44 -6.55 26.91
C THR A 670 31.53 -5.49 26.66
N SER A 671 31.27 -4.52 25.80
CA SER A 671 32.26 -3.50 25.46
C SER A 671 32.50 -2.53 26.62
N MET A 672 33.78 -2.26 26.93
CA MET A 672 34.18 -1.35 28.01
C MET A 672 34.29 0.13 27.57
N GLY A 673 34.11 0.42 26.29
CA GLY A 673 34.20 1.77 25.75
C GLY A 673 34.23 1.80 24.22
N TYR A 674 34.36 3.00 23.63
CA TYR A 674 34.30 3.16 22.17
C TYR A 674 35.43 2.43 21.43
N VAL A 675 36.67 2.53 21.93
CA VAL A 675 37.85 1.91 21.30
C VAL A 675 37.75 0.38 21.35
N ASP A 676 37.38 -0.18 22.50
CA ASP A 676 37.15 -1.63 22.67
C ASP A 676 36.04 -2.12 21.71
N HIS A 677 34.93 -1.39 21.63
CA HIS A 677 33.83 -1.71 20.71
C HIS A 677 34.28 -1.72 19.25
N MET A 678 35.05 -0.70 18.83
CA MET A 678 35.58 -0.59 17.46
C MET A 678 36.50 -1.79 17.14
N LEU A 679 37.39 -2.16 18.05
CA LEU A 679 38.30 -3.29 17.88
C LEU A 679 37.54 -4.62 17.79
N ARG A 680 36.53 -4.84 18.64
CA ARG A 680 35.67 -6.03 18.58
C ARG A 680 34.94 -6.15 17.26
N LYS A 681 34.39 -5.04 16.75
CA LYS A 681 33.78 -5.00 15.41
C LYS A 681 34.78 -5.31 14.31
N ALA A 682 35.99 -4.75 14.38
CA ALA A 682 37.04 -5.04 13.41
C ALA A 682 37.43 -6.53 13.42
N VAL A 683 37.59 -7.14 14.59
CA VAL A 683 37.86 -8.57 14.74
C VAL A 683 36.70 -9.40 14.19
N PHE A 684 35.47 -9.06 14.53
CA PHE A 684 34.28 -9.74 14.03
C PHE A 684 34.21 -9.70 12.50
N MET A 685 34.38 -8.52 11.89
CA MET A 685 34.40 -8.38 10.43
C MET A 685 35.58 -9.12 9.78
N PHE A 686 36.73 -9.18 10.44
CA PHE A 686 37.91 -9.90 9.94
C PHE A 686 37.70 -11.42 9.92
N PHE A 687 36.87 -11.95 10.82
CA PHE A 687 36.52 -13.37 10.92
C PHE A 687 35.10 -13.68 10.44
N GLN A 688 34.45 -12.75 9.74
CA GLN A 688 33.05 -12.81 9.32
C GLN A 688 32.73 -14.08 8.52
N ILE A 689 33.67 -14.55 7.70
CA ILE A 689 33.49 -15.76 6.89
C ILE A 689 33.16 -17.00 7.73
N PHE A 690 33.71 -17.11 8.95
CA PHE A 690 33.40 -18.23 9.84
C PHE A 690 31.98 -18.14 10.38
N ALA A 691 31.49 -16.93 10.65
CA ALA A 691 30.11 -16.73 11.06
C ALA A 691 29.15 -17.13 9.94
N TYR A 692 29.38 -16.70 8.70
CA TYR A 692 28.56 -17.11 7.54
C TYR A 692 28.63 -18.62 7.27
N ALA A 693 29.80 -19.24 7.42
CA ALA A 693 29.95 -20.67 7.16
C ALA A 693 29.32 -21.56 8.24
N LEU A 694 29.45 -21.17 9.52
CA LEU A 694 29.10 -22.03 10.65
C LEU A 694 27.73 -21.70 11.26
N ARG A 695 27.30 -20.43 11.31
CA ARG A 695 26.03 -20.04 11.94
C ARG A 695 24.83 -20.77 11.35
N PRO A 696 24.68 -20.91 10.01
CA PRO A 696 23.53 -21.62 9.46
C PRO A 696 23.45 -23.09 9.90
N ILE A 697 24.60 -23.74 10.09
CA ILE A 697 24.70 -25.14 10.52
C ILE A 697 24.19 -25.30 11.96
N PHE A 698 24.48 -24.34 12.85
CA PHE A 698 24.04 -24.40 14.24
C PHE A 698 22.60 -23.92 14.44
N ILE A 699 22.16 -22.90 13.71
CA ILE A 699 20.83 -22.27 13.90
C ILE A 699 19.74 -23.02 13.12
N LYS A 700 20.06 -23.58 11.95
CA LYS A 700 19.12 -24.27 11.05
C LYS A 700 19.70 -25.58 10.50
N PRO A 701 20.10 -26.54 11.35
CA PRO A 701 20.68 -27.82 10.89
C PRO A 701 19.72 -28.64 10.02
N ASP A 702 18.40 -28.45 10.20
CA ASP A 702 17.32 -29.17 9.52
C ASP A 702 17.07 -28.72 8.08
N LEU A 703 17.63 -27.58 7.66
CA LEU A 703 17.31 -26.94 6.39
C LEU A 703 17.97 -27.63 5.18
N VAL A 704 19.09 -28.33 5.42
CA VAL A 704 19.86 -29.02 4.38
C VAL A 704 19.69 -30.53 4.52
N PRO A 705 18.85 -31.17 3.70
CA PRO A 705 18.79 -32.62 3.66
C PRO A 705 20.07 -33.18 3.03
N ILE A 706 20.57 -34.29 3.59
CA ILE A 706 21.68 -35.02 2.99
C ILE A 706 21.17 -35.69 1.70
N ASP A 707 21.48 -35.11 0.55
CA ASP A 707 21.11 -35.61 -0.76
C ASP A 707 22.35 -35.99 -1.59
N GLY A 708 22.13 -36.70 -2.70
CA GLY A 708 23.23 -37.12 -3.59
C GLY A 708 23.99 -35.95 -4.22
N TRP A 709 23.40 -34.75 -4.30
CA TRP A 709 24.06 -33.56 -4.83
C TRP A 709 25.08 -32.98 -3.84
N VAL A 710 24.78 -33.00 -2.54
CA VAL A 710 25.72 -32.61 -1.48
C VAL A 710 26.94 -33.53 -1.49
N VAL A 711 26.73 -34.85 -1.55
CA VAL A 711 27.81 -35.84 -1.64
C VAL A 711 28.65 -35.63 -2.91
N CYS A 712 28.00 -35.37 -4.04
CA CYS A 712 28.68 -35.07 -5.30
C CYS A 712 29.53 -33.79 -5.21
N ASN A 713 29.01 -32.71 -4.62
CA ASN A 713 29.79 -31.47 -4.44
C ASN A 713 31.04 -31.70 -3.59
N PHE A 714 30.87 -32.45 -2.48
CA PHE A 714 31.96 -32.80 -1.59
C PHE A 714 33.02 -33.62 -2.32
N ALA A 715 32.62 -34.66 -3.06
CA ALA A 715 33.55 -35.48 -3.83
C ALA A 715 34.31 -34.67 -4.89
N VAL A 716 33.62 -33.77 -5.60
CA VAL A 716 34.23 -32.94 -6.65
C VAL A 716 35.24 -31.94 -6.06
N CYS A 717 34.87 -31.21 -5.01
CA CYS A 717 35.80 -30.26 -4.36
C CYS A 717 36.98 -30.99 -3.71
N ALA A 718 36.74 -32.06 -2.95
CA ALA A 718 37.80 -32.84 -2.31
C ALA A 718 38.79 -33.44 -3.33
N THR A 719 38.28 -33.90 -4.49
CA THR A 719 39.14 -34.38 -5.58
C THR A 719 39.99 -33.25 -6.15
N PHE A 720 39.39 -32.07 -6.37
CA PHE A 720 40.13 -30.92 -6.87
C PHE A 720 41.19 -30.42 -5.89
N ASP A 721 40.86 -30.29 -4.60
CA ASP A 721 41.81 -29.87 -3.57
C ASP A 721 42.96 -30.87 -3.44
N TYR A 722 42.67 -32.17 -3.52
CA TYR A 722 43.68 -33.21 -3.58
C TYR A 722 44.59 -33.07 -4.81
N LEU A 723 44.01 -32.80 -5.99
CA LEU A 723 44.77 -32.57 -7.21
C LEU A 723 45.68 -31.33 -7.10
N ILE A 724 45.20 -30.23 -6.53
CA ILE A 724 46.03 -29.04 -6.27
C ILE A 724 47.16 -29.38 -5.29
N LEU A 725 46.85 -30.11 -4.21
CA LEU A 725 47.84 -30.50 -3.22
C LEU A 725 48.98 -31.33 -3.84
N VAL A 726 48.67 -32.31 -4.69
CA VAL A 726 49.69 -33.20 -5.29
C VAL A 726 50.40 -32.58 -6.49
N THR A 727 49.79 -31.65 -7.23
CA THR A 727 50.38 -31.05 -8.44
C THR A 727 51.07 -29.70 -8.18
N VAL A 728 50.50 -28.89 -7.30
CA VAL A 728 50.99 -27.53 -6.97
C VAL A 728 51.76 -27.55 -5.65
N GLY A 729 51.29 -28.32 -4.68
CA GLY A 729 51.84 -28.35 -3.32
C GLY A 729 50.97 -27.62 -2.31
N TRP A 730 51.42 -27.60 -1.06
CA TRP A 730 50.69 -26.95 0.04
C TRP A 730 50.56 -25.44 -0.14
N GLU A 731 51.52 -24.81 -0.82
CA GLU A 731 51.53 -23.38 -1.13
C GLU A 731 50.34 -22.98 -2.02
N GLY A 732 49.95 -23.86 -2.95
CA GLY A 732 48.78 -23.66 -3.80
C GLY A 732 47.47 -23.77 -3.02
N VAL A 733 47.36 -24.76 -2.14
CA VAL A 733 46.21 -24.91 -1.24
C VAL A 733 46.11 -23.71 -0.30
N LEU A 734 47.23 -23.25 0.26
CA LEU A 734 47.29 -22.08 1.13
C LEU A 734 46.86 -20.80 0.41
N TYR A 735 47.26 -20.62 -0.85
CA TYR A 735 46.80 -19.50 -1.69
C TYR A 735 45.27 -19.50 -1.84
N LEU A 736 44.66 -20.65 -2.16
CA LEU A 736 43.20 -20.77 -2.32
C LEU A 736 42.46 -20.56 -0.99
N LEU A 737 42.95 -21.16 0.10
CA LEU A 737 42.38 -21.00 1.44
C LEU A 737 42.39 -19.55 1.91
N LEU A 738 43.51 -18.84 1.76
CA LEU A 738 43.61 -17.44 2.17
C LEU A 738 42.78 -16.54 1.24
N SER A 739 42.69 -16.86 -0.05
CA SER A 739 41.82 -16.16 -0.99
C SER A 739 40.35 -16.26 -0.55
N THR A 740 39.90 -17.45 -0.16
CA THR A 740 38.56 -17.67 0.41
C THR A 740 38.35 -16.89 1.71
N PHE A 741 39.33 -16.94 2.61
CA PHE A 741 39.27 -16.23 3.89
C PHE A 741 39.07 -14.72 3.70
N PHE A 742 39.93 -14.07 2.92
CA PHE A 742 39.83 -12.64 2.69
C PHE A 742 38.59 -12.26 1.86
N ALA A 743 38.18 -13.11 0.91
CA ALA A 743 36.98 -12.87 0.10
C ALA A 743 35.70 -12.75 0.94
N GLY A 744 35.60 -13.51 2.04
CA GLY A 744 34.43 -13.54 2.93
C GLY A 744 34.52 -12.64 4.16
N SER A 745 35.62 -11.90 4.29
CA SER A 745 35.93 -11.06 5.44
C SER A 745 36.10 -9.59 5.01
N ILE A 746 37.02 -8.84 5.62
CA ILE A 746 37.28 -7.44 5.26
C ILE A 746 37.96 -7.36 3.89
N HIS A 747 37.13 -7.20 2.86
CA HIS A 747 37.55 -6.92 1.50
C HIS A 747 36.58 -5.95 0.82
N PRO A 748 37.03 -4.99 -0.02
CA PRO A 748 36.15 -3.98 -0.61
C PRO A 748 34.93 -4.56 -1.37
N THR A 749 35.09 -5.72 -2.02
CA THR A 749 33.98 -6.39 -2.72
C THR A 749 32.96 -7.02 -1.76
N ALA A 750 33.39 -7.39 -0.55
CA ALA A 750 32.56 -7.96 0.49
C ALA A 750 31.77 -6.92 1.31
N GLY A 751 31.95 -5.64 1.03
CA GLY A 751 31.21 -4.56 1.70
C GLY A 751 29.69 -4.66 1.55
N HIS A 752 29.20 -5.34 0.51
CA HIS A 752 27.78 -5.59 0.31
C HIS A 752 27.15 -6.41 1.46
N PHE A 753 27.90 -7.30 2.12
CA PHE A 753 27.39 -8.04 3.28
C PHE A 753 26.92 -7.11 4.40
N ILE A 754 27.60 -5.98 4.60
CA ILE A 754 27.21 -4.97 5.59
C ILE A 754 25.97 -4.21 5.12
N ALA A 755 25.93 -3.79 3.85
CA ALA A 755 24.81 -3.02 3.30
C ALA A 755 23.52 -3.84 3.13
N GLU A 756 23.62 -5.15 2.96
CA GLU A 756 22.46 -6.04 2.70
C GLU A 756 21.89 -6.68 3.96
N HIS A 757 22.71 -6.90 4.99
CA HIS A 757 22.31 -7.69 6.17
C HIS A 757 22.25 -6.88 7.46
N TYR A 758 22.74 -5.63 7.47
CA TYR A 758 22.73 -4.79 8.66
C TYR A 758 21.88 -3.54 8.43
N VAL A 759 20.90 -3.34 9.30
CA VAL A 759 20.04 -2.16 9.28
C VAL A 759 20.80 -0.98 9.87
N MET A 760 21.20 -0.04 9.00
CA MET A 760 21.99 1.13 9.40
C MET A 760 21.12 2.34 9.75
N GLU A 761 20.03 2.62 9.01
CA GLU A 761 19.12 3.75 9.25
C GLU A 761 17.64 3.40 8.93
N GLY A 762 16.78 3.28 9.94
CA GLY A 762 15.32 3.21 9.75
C GLY A 762 14.71 1.79 9.67
N THR A 763 13.72 1.61 8.80
CA THR A 763 12.88 0.37 8.67
C THR A 763 13.22 -0.47 7.43
N THR A 764 14.27 -0.13 6.69
CA THR A 764 14.65 -0.81 5.45
C THR A 764 15.70 -1.87 5.75
N GLU A 765 15.43 -3.10 5.32
CA GLU A 765 16.28 -4.27 5.63
C GLU A 765 17.49 -4.40 4.70
N THR A 766 17.46 -3.82 3.50
CA THR A 766 18.55 -3.85 2.51
C THR A 766 18.87 -2.47 1.96
N TYR A 767 20.14 -2.23 1.61
CA TYR A 767 20.59 -1.01 0.96
C TYR A 767 21.35 -1.35 -0.32
N SER A 768 21.13 -0.53 -1.36
CA SER A 768 21.93 -0.62 -2.57
C SER A 768 23.36 -0.12 -2.34
N TYR A 769 24.34 -0.90 -2.78
CA TYR A 769 25.74 -0.52 -2.91
C TYR A 769 26.07 -0.17 -4.36
N TYR A 770 26.50 1.06 -4.61
CA TYR A 770 26.87 1.55 -5.94
C TYR A 770 28.39 1.72 -6.05
N GLY A 771 28.99 1.16 -7.11
CA GLY A 771 30.41 1.37 -7.36
C GLY A 771 30.97 0.57 -8.54
N PRO A 772 32.20 0.87 -9.00
CA PRO A 772 32.84 0.17 -10.11
C PRO A 772 33.09 -1.32 -9.81
N LEU A 773 33.24 -1.68 -8.52
CA LEU A 773 33.44 -3.06 -8.09
C LEU A 773 32.23 -3.96 -8.38
N ASN A 774 31.02 -3.41 -8.53
CA ASN A 774 29.83 -4.17 -8.92
C ASN A 774 30.02 -4.97 -10.22
N ARG A 775 30.82 -4.44 -11.15
CA ARG A 775 31.11 -5.12 -12.43
C ARG A 775 31.88 -6.42 -12.25
N LEU A 776 32.62 -6.56 -11.14
CA LEU A 776 33.38 -7.77 -10.79
C LEU A 776 32.54 -8.77 -9.98
N THR A 777 31.36 -8.33 -9.51
CA THR A 777 30.52 -9.02 -8.53
C THR A 777 29.09 -9.21 -9.03
N TYR A 778 28.92 -9.42 -10.34
CA TYR A 778 27.63 -9.70 -10.98
C TYR A 778 26.55 -8.64 -10.72
N ASN A 779 26.96 -7.41 -10.41
CA ASN A 779 26.09 -6.31 -10.05
C ASN A 779 25.22 -6.59 -8.81
N VAL A 780 25.67 -7.46 -7.89
CA VAL A 780 24.92 -7.83 -6.68
C VAL A 780 24.51 -6.63 -5.82
N GLY A 781 25.29 -5.53 -5.85
CA GLY A 781 25.03 -4.36 -5.04
C GLY A 781 23.73 -3.60 -5.37
N TYR A 782 23.01 -3.92 -6.45
CA TYR A 782 21.70 -3.30 -6.71
C TYR A 782 20.58 -4.06 -5.96
N HIS A 783 20.11 -3.47 -4.87
CA HIS A 783 18.99 -3.97 -4.04
C HIS A 783 17.79 -3.02 -4.11
N ASN A 784 16.58 -3.59 -4.06
CA ASN A 784 15.30 -2.88 -4.27
C ASN A 784 15.07 -1.67 -3.36
#